data_AF-A0A1D9PVE4-F1
#
_entry.id   AF-A0A1D9PVE4-F1
#
_cell.length_a   1.000
_cell.length_b   1.000
_cell.length_c   1.000
_cell.angle_alpha   90.00
_cell.angle_beta   90.00
_cell.angle_gamma   90.00
#
_symmetry.space_group_name_H-M   'P 1'
#
loop_
_entity.id
_entity.type
_entity.pdbx_description
1 polymer ?
#
loop_
_entity_poly.entity_id
_entity_poly.type
_entity_poly.pdbx_seq_one_letter_code
_entity_poly.pdbx_strand_id
1 'polypeptide(L)'
;MAPSFDHLPDPEEDEYDEEELDISDLRERFEVQLEQGLDTFVVIDGLPEVNEDTKPKLIKFLLRKLDSVGQTKKDSIHMPIGPDGKSFKFAFVEYSSPAEAIAACKALDGVPLDKKHTLRVNKLTDIDRYGREGRIDENYTPPKIEEFTEKEHLRSWLADPAGRGRDQFVMYKDDRVQVFWNNEKDAPESIVDRQHWTESFVQWSPQGTFLTSMHQQGVQLWGGPSWTRQKRFAHPFVNLVDFSPGEKYLTTWSNRPISIGEEGHPALSVDDDGKNYVIWDIETGLPLRSFANLDLPSNSVDAEGNPVKRKIQWPAFKWSSDDKYVARLTQGSSISVYELPRMNLLDKTSIKIDGVMDFDWAPATPHREGVKNYEQLFCYWTPEIGSNPAKVGLMSIPSKEVVRTLNLFSVTDAKLHWQSDASYLCVKVDRHSKSKKSLATSLEIFRVKEKGVPVEVVDSIKDTVINFAWEPKGDRFVIITTAEVVAATAVPPKTSVSFFCPEKVKGNGVGNFKHIRTYDKKNSNAIYWSPKGRFVIVATVHSQQSFDMEFYDMDFEGEKPESDKDLTANLQLMNTADHYGVTDIDWDPTGRFVATSASIWKHTMENGYHLYDFKGEQLREEPVEKFKQWLWRPRPPTLLSKEEQKQIRKNLREYSKVFDQEDADRGASADLAVVEHRRRLLDEWLAWRANIEEDVQAEREDAGLPRDPLEPLKSKMASGDEGQAIEIEEIVEEIVEETEEIIS
;
A
#
# COMPACT_ATOMS: atom_id res chain seq x y z
N MET A 1 37.32 -30.04 19.16
CA MET A 1 37.61 -31.44 19.49
C MET A 1 36.29 -32.14 19.71
N ALA A 2 35.91 -33.07 18.81
CA ALA A 2 34.72 -33.89 18.98
C ALA A 2 35.04 -35.03 19.98
N PRO A 3 34.09 -35.43 20.85
CA PRO A 3 34.32 -36.54 21.77
C PRO A 3 34.41 -37.87 21.01
N SER A 4 35.30 -38.77 21.46
CA SER A 4 35.54 -40.07 20.82
C SER A 4 34.40 -41.05 21.07
N PHE A 5 34.27 -42.01 20.16
CA PHE A 5 33.21 -43.01 20.05
C PHE A 5 33.12 -44.00 21.24
N ASP A 6 34.05 -43.91 22.20
CA ASP A 6 34.19 -44.84 23.33
C ASP A 6 33.27 -44.52 24.53
N HIS A 7 32.41 -43.51 24.41
CA HIS A 7 31.47 -43.07 25.46
C HIS A 7 29.99 -43.17 25.06
N LEU A 8 29.66 -43.92 24.01
CA LEU A 8 28.27 -44.25 23.73
C LEU A 8 27.83 -45.40 24.63
N PRO A 9 26.76 -45.26 25.44
CA PRO A 9 26.20 -46.34 26.22
C PRO A 9 25.70 -47.47 25.30
N ASP A 10 25.93 -48.71 25.73
CA ASP A 10 25.65 -49.93 24.96
C ASP A 10 24.12 -50.08 24.76
N PRO A 11 23.60 -50.27 23.52
CA PRO A 11 22.15 -50.26 23.26
C PRO A 11 21.37 -51.45 23.83
N GLU A 12 22.05 -52.39 24.49
CA GLU A 12 21.47 -53.66 24.98
C GLU A 12 21.25 -53.70 26.51
N GLU A 13 21.56 -52.64 27.26
CA GLU A 13 21.37 -52.60 28.74
C GLU A 13 20.22 -51.69 29.24
N ASP A 14 19.54 -50.95 28.36
CA ASP A 14 18.33 -50.19 28.74
C ASP A 14 17.07 -51.03 28.41
N GLU A 15 16.65 -51.89 29.34
CA GLU A 15 15.24 -52.30 29.40
C GLU A 15 14.41 -51.04 29.66
N TYR A 16 13.94 -50.38 28.60
CA TYR A 16 13.00 -49.28 28.70
C TYR A 16 11.70 -49.83 29.31
N ASP A 17 11.39 -49.39 30.52
CA ASP A 17 10.11 -49.69 31.16
C ASP A 17 9.00 -48.98 30.36
N GLU A 18 8.29 -49.73 29.52
CA GLU A 18 7.18 -49.20 28.70
C GLU A 18 6.08 -48.56 29.55
N GLU A 19 6.04 -48.81 30.88
CA GLU A 19 5.12 -48.19 31.82
C GLU A 19 5.47 -46.73 32.19
N GLU A 20 6.70 -46.26 31.98
CA GLU A 20 7.11 -44.86 32.25
C GLU A 20 6.94 -43.90 31.06
N LEU A 21 6.57 -44.40 29.88
CA LEU A 21 6.29 -43.58 28.70
C LEU A 21 4.85 -43.04 28.73
N ASP A 22 4.69 -41.75 29.08
CA ASP A 22 3.42 -41.04 28.99
C ASP A 22 3.01 -40.80 27.53
N ILE A 23 2.36 -41.80 26.92
CA ILE A 23 1.79 -41.78 25.57
C ILE A 23 0.40 -41.13 25.50
N SER A 24 -0.02 -40.40 26.54
CA SER A 24 -1.33 -39.74 26.56
C SER A 24 -1.47 -38.68 25.48
N ASP A 25 -0.40 -37.93 25.19
CA ASP A 25 -0.35 -36.89 24.16
C ASP A 25 -0.46 -37.46 22.74
N LEU A 26 0.24 -38.58 22.47
CA LEU A 26 0.22 -39.33 21.23
C LEU A 26 -1.12 -40.04 21.04
N ARG A 27 -1.70 -40.61 22.10
CA ARG A 27 -3.06 -41.14 22.05
C ARG A 27 -4.08 -40.05 21.76
N GLU A 28 -3.99 -38.88 22.39
CA GLU A 28 -4.93 -37.78 22.15
C GLU A 28 -4.80 -37.22 20.72
N ARG A 29 -3.58 -37.17 20.19
CA ARG A 29 -3.29 -36.66 18.84
C ARG A 29 -3.65 -37.63 17.72
N PHE A 30 -3.68 -38.94 17.99
CA PHE A 30 -3.94 -39.99 17.01
C PHE A 30 -5.16 -40.88 17.35
N GLU A 31 -5.99 -40.49 18.34
CA GLU A 31 -7.30 -41.11 18.56
C GLU A 31 -8.13 -40.86 17.29
N VAL A 32 -8.32 -41.92 16.50
CA VAL A 32 -9.09 -41.86 15.26
C VAL A 32 -10.53 -41.47 15.62
N GLN A 33 -10.88 -40.21 15.39
CA GLN A 33 -12.25 -39.73 15.46
C GLN A 33 -13.09 -40.45 14.40
N LEU A 34 -13.82 -41.48 14.82
CA LEU A 34 -14.86 -42.16 14.03
C LEU A 34 -16.10 -41.26 13.82
N GLU A 35 -15.92 -39.95 13.69
CA GLU A 35 -16.98 -38.94 13.65
C GLU A 35 -17.78 -38.93 12.33
N GLN A 36 -17.33 -39.64 11.29
CA GLN A 36 -18.09 -39.76 10.03
C GLN A 36 -19.33 -40.65 10.20
N GLY A 37 -20.42 -40.06 10.72
CA GLY A 37 -21.76 -40.65 10.71
C GLY A 37 -22.58 -40.43 11.99
N LEU A 38 -22.00 -39.89 13.08
CA LEU A 38 -22.69 -39.75 14.36
C LEU A 38 -23.42 -38.41 14.54
N ASP A 39 -23.20 -37.44 13.66
CA ASP A 39 -23.79 -36.09 13.75
C ASP A 39 -25.30 -36.04 13.51
N THR A 40 -25.88 -37.09 12.93
CA THR A 40 -27.33 -37.26 12.77
C THR A 40 -28.01 -37.82 14.02
N PHE A 41 -27.23 -38.27 15.02
CA PHE A 41 -27.75 -38.91 16.22
C PHE A 41 -27.87 -37.91 17.38
N VAL A 42 -29.03 -37.96 18.03
CA VAL A 42 -29.28 -37.27 19.31
C VAL A 42 -29.61 -38.28 20.40
N VAL A 43 -29.24 -37.95 21.63
CA VAL A 43 -29.61 -38.68 22.83
C VAL A 43 -30.67 -37.90 23.57
N ILE A 44 -31.80 -38.57 23.83
CA ILE A 44 -32.91 -38.02 24.58
C ILE A 44 -32.94 -38.70 25.94
N ASP A 45 -32.69 -37.93 26.99
CA ASP A 45 -32.75 -38.35 28.38
C ASP A 45 -34.01 -37.78 29.08
N GLY A 46 -34.33 -38.30 30.26
CA GLY A 46 -35.52 -37.93 31.03
C GLY A 46 -36.80 -38.65 30.59
N LEU A 47 -36.69 -39.80 29.92
CA LEU A 47 -37.83 -40.60 29.48
C LEU A 47 -38.43 -41.45 30.63
N PRO A 48 -39.74 -41.74 30.59
CA PRO A 48 -40.37 -42.65 31.55
C PRO A 48 -39.80 -44.07 31.47
N GLU A 49 -39.77 -44.75 32.62
CA GLU A 49 -39.44 -46.18 32.72
C GLU A 49 -40.55 -47.02 32.06
N VAL A 50 -40.17 -47.88 31.11
CA VAL A 50 -41.09 -48.75 30.37
C VAL A 50 -40.55 -50.17 30.23
N ASN A 51 -41.45 -51.15 30.19
CA ASN A 51 -41.16 -52.55 29.89
C ASN A 51 -41.42 -52.84 28.40
N GLU A 52 -41.03 -54.02 27.91
CA GLU A 52 -41.16 -54.44 26.50
C GLU A 52 -42.57 -54.23 25.91
N ASP A 53 -43.63 -54.54 26.66
CA ASP A 53 -45.02 -54.36 26.22
C ASP A 53 -45.43 -52.88 26.07
N THR A 54 -44.82 -52.00 26.85
CA THR A 54 -45.18 -50.57 26.93
C THR A 54 -44.27 -49.67 26.07
N LYS A 55 -43.07 -50.15 25.73
CA LYS A 55 -42.09 -49.45 24.86
C LYS A 55 -42.68 -49.00 23.51
N PRO A 56 -43.45 -49.80 22.76
CA PRO A 56 -44.03 -49.38 21.48
C PRO A 56 -44.99 -48.17 21.61
N LYS A 57 -45.67 -48.03 22.76
CA LYS A 57 -46.58 -46.89 23.00
C LYS A 57 -45.81 -45.61 23.24
N LEU A 58 -44.71 -45.67 24.01
CA LEU A 58 -43.85 -44.52 24.26
C LEU A 58 -43.12 -44.07 23.00
N ILE A 59 -42.60 -44.99 22.17
CA ILE A 59 -41.99 -44.66 20.88
C ILE A 59 -42.98 -43.94 19.96
N LYS A 60 -44.25 -44.39 19.90
CA LYS A 60 -45.30 -43.72 19.11
C LYS A 60 -45.62 -42.31 19.61
N PHE A 61 -45.47 -42.07 20.91
CA PHE A 61 -45.66 -40.75 21.51
C PHE A 61 -44.47 -39.83 21.23
N LEU A 62 -43.24 -40.34 21.35
CA LEU A 62 -42.01 -39.62 21.04
C LEU A 62 -41.94 -39.22 19.56
N LEU A 63 -42.29 -40.12 18.64
CA LEU A 63 -42.35 -39.81 17.20
C LEU A 63 -43.16 -38.54 16.90
N ARG A 64 -44.34 -38.37 17.53
CA ARG A 64 -45.17 -37.17 17.32
C ARG A 64 -44.48 -35.87 17.73
N LYS A 65 -43.57 -35.93 18.71
CA LYS A 65 -42.81 -34.77 19.18
C LYS A 65 -41.56 -34.56 18.32
N LEU A 66 -40.89 -35.63 17.92
CA LEU A 66 -39.70 -35.60 17.07
C LEU A 66 -40.02 -35.15 15.64
N ASP A 67 -41.17 -35.57 15.10
CA ASP A 67 -41.66 -35.18 13.77
C ASP A 67 -42.03 -33.69 13.67
N SER A 68 -42.09 -32.97 14.79
CA SER A 68 -42.32 -31.51 14.78
C SER A 68 -41.08 -30.70 14.39
N VAL A 69 -39.88 -31.31 14.43
CA VAL A 69 -38.59 -30.65 14.20
C VAL A 69 -37.75 -31.29 13.08
N GLY A 70 -38.04 -32.54 12.69
CA GLY A 70 -37.37 -33.23 11.59
C GLY A 70 -38.03 -34.59 11.30
N GLN A 71 -37.75 -35.21 10.16
CA GLN A 71 -38.36 -36.51 9.84
C GLN A 71 -37.65 -37.66 10.54
N THR A 72 -38.37 -38.39 11.40
CA THR A 72 -37.85 -39.58 12.09
C THR A 72 -38.67 -40.82 11.76
N LYS A 73 -38.02 -41.98 11.62
CA LYS A 73 -38.72 -43.26 11.45
C LYS A 73 -38.82 -43.98 12.78
N LYS A 74 -39.82 -44.84 12.93
CA LYS A 74 -39.98 -45.69 14.12
C LYS A 74 -38.75 -46.57 14.37
N ASP A 75 -38.11 -47.01 13.30
CA ASP A 75 -36.92 -47.87 13.35
C ASP A 75 -35.64 -47.09 13.67
N SER A 76 -35.68 -45.76 13.58
CA SER A 76 -34.58 -44.85 13.90
C SER A 76 -34.52 -44.46 15.39
N ILE A 77 -35.44 -44.97 16.22
CA ILE A 77 -35.47 -44.72 17.66
C ILE A 77 -35.05 -45.99 18.41
N HIS A 78 -33.84 -45.97 18.95
CA HIS A 78 -33.32 -47.07 19.75
C HIS A 78 -33.39 -46.74 21.25
N MET A 79 -34.25 -47.46 21.97
CA MET A 79 -34.40 -47.36 23.43
C MET A 79 -33.89 -48.65 24.08
N PRO A 80 -32.73 -48.63 24.76
CA PRO A 80 -32.17 -49.81 25.40
C PRO A 80 -33.00 -50.23 26.63
N ILE A 81 -33.12 -51.54 26.82
CA ILE A 81 -33.78 -52.18 27.97
C ILE A 81 -32.71 -52.96 28.74
N GLY A 82 -32.71 -52.82 30.06
CA GLY A 82 -31.77 -53.49 30.95
C GLY A 82 -32.12 -54.96 31.19
N PRO A 83 -31.20 -55.71 31.84
CA PRO A 83 -31.40 -57.13 32.19
C PRO A 83 -32.60 -57.37 33.11
N ASP A 84 -33.10 -56.33 33.78
CA ASP A 84 -34.28 -56.32 34.65
C ASP A 84 -35.61 -56.17 33.90
N GLY A 85 -35.58 -56.07 32.56
CA GLY A 85 -36.75 -55.92 31.71
C GLY A 85 -37.31 -54.49 31.64
N LYS A 86 -36.56 -53.49 32.13
CA LYS A 86 -36.96 -52.08 32.20
C LYS A 86 -36.06 -51.17 31.34
N SER A 87 -36.58 -50.05 30.84
CA SER A 87 -35.78 -49.09 30.05
C SER A 87 -34.82 -48.26 30.91
N PHE A 88 -33.67 -47.91 30.34
CA PHE A 88 -32.68 -47.03 30.98
C PHE A 88 -33.05 -45.54 30.98
N LYS A 89 -34.31 -45.19 30.69
CA LYS A 89 -34.85 -43.81 30.68
C LYS A 89 -34.22 -42.84 29.66
N PHE A 90 -33.44 -43.36 28.71
CA PHE A 90 -32.97 -42.60 27.54
C PHE A 90 -33.23 -43.35 26.23
N ALA A 91 -33.17 -42.62 25.11
CA ALA A 91 -33.26 -43.18 23.77
C ALA A 91 -32.32 -42.45 22.81
N PHE A 92 -31.75 -43.21 21.86
CA PHE A 92 -31.02 -42.68 20.72
C PHE A 92 -31.99 -42.47 19.56
N VAL A 93 -31.89 -41.32 18.90
CA VAL A 93 -32.71 -40.97 17.75
C VAL A 93 -31.81 -40.55 16.61
N GLU A 94 -31.95 -41.23 15.48
CA GLU A 94 -31.30 -40.86 14.22
C GLU A 94 -32.23 -39.98 13.38
N TYR A 95 -31.74 -38.81 13.01
CA TYR A 95 -32.40 -37.90 12.07
C TYR A 95 -31.88 -38.09 10.65
N SER A 96 -32.64 -37.59 9.66
CA SER A 96 -32.25 -37.70 8.25
C SER A 96 -31.07 -36.80 7.89
N SER A 97 -30.83 -35.73 8.66
CA SER A 97 -29.70 -34.83 8.47
C SER A 97 -29.15 -34.26 9.79
N PRO A 98 -27.86 -33.87 9.84
CA PRO A 98 -27.26 -33.21 11.01
C PRO A 98 -27.95 -31.89 11.40
N ALA A 99 -28.48 -31.16 10.41
CA ALA A 99 -29.20 -29.91 10.64
C ALA A 99 -30.49 -30.14 11.45
N GLU A 100 -31.21 -31.23 11.19
CA GLU A 100 -32.40 -31.63 11.94
C GLU A 100 -32.05 -32.05 13.38
N ALA A 101 -30.94 -32.78 13.56
CA ALA A 101 -30.44 -33.15 14.89
C ALA A 101 -30.11 -31.90 15.76
N ILE A 102 -29.49 -30.88 15.16
CA ILE A 102 -29.22 -29.59 15.82
C ILE A 102 -30.52 -28.86 16.17
N ALA A 103 -31.49 -28.85 15.25
CA ALA A 103 -32.79 -28.23 15.47
C ALA A 103 -33.54 -28.92 16.61
N ALA A 104 -33.48 -30.26 16.69
CA ALA A 104 -34.07 -31.04 17.76
C ALA A 104 -33.47 -30.69 19.13
N CYS A 105 -32.13 -30.60 19.24
CA CYS A 105 -31.49 -30.18 20.48
C CYS A 105 -31.96 -28.79 20.94
N LYS A 106 -32.07 -27.82 20.02
CA LYS A 106 -32.50 -26.44 20.35
C LYS A 106 -33.98 -26.34 20.73
N ALA A 107 -34.85 -27.12 20.10
CA ALA A 107 -36.30 -26.97 20.22
C ALA A 107 -36.95 -27.92 21.23
N LEU A 108 -36.35 -29.08 21.48
CA LEU A 108 -36.92 -30.13 22.34
C LEU A 108 -36.23 -30.24 23.71
N ASP A 109 -35.02 -29.70 23.88
CA ASP A 109 -34.38 -29.66 25.20
C ASP A 109 -35.19 -28.78 26.18
N GLY A 110 -35.43 -29.29 27.38
CA GLY A 110 -36.22 -28.62 28.42
C GLY A 110 -37.74 -28.68 28.23
N VAL A 111 -38.24 -29.36 27.19
CA VAL A 111 -39.68 -29.50 26.96
C VAL A 111 -40.26 -30.58 27.88
N PRO A 112 -41.32 -30.28 28.67
CA PRO A 112 -41.96 -31.27 29.53
C PRO A 112 -42.70 -32.32 28.70
N LEU A 113 -42.41 -33.60 28.95
CA LEU A 113 -43.10 -34.75 28.35
C LEU A 113 -44.41 -35.04 29.10
N ASP A 114 -44.35 -34.98 30.43
CA ASP A 114 -45.49 -35.02 31.34
C ASP A 114 -45.20 -34.16 32.60
N LYS A 115 -45.99 -34.30 33.68
CA LYS A 115 -45.78 -33.53 34.91
C LYS A 115 -44.49 -33.88 35.67
N LYS A 116 -43.91 -35.05 35.42
CA LYS A 116 -42.74 -35.61 36.13
C LYS A 116 -41.50 -35.70 35.25
N HIS A 117 -41.65 -35.78 33.94
CA HIS A 117 -40.57 -36.04 32.97
C HIS A 117 -40.38 -34.84 32.05
N THR A 118 -39.14 -34.38 31.93
CA THR A 118 -38.72 -33.30 31.04
C THR A 118 -37.64 -33.84 30.11
N LEU A 119 -37.78 -33.58 28.82
CA LEU A 119 -36.83 -34.04 27.82
C LEU A 119 -35.50 -33.29 27.97
N ARG A 120 -34.40 -34.05 27.94
CA ARG A 120 -33.05 -33.53 27.79
C ARG A 120 -32.47 -34.03 26.49
N VAL A 121 -32.20 -33.14 25.55
CA VAL A 121 -31.80 -33.53 24.19
C VAL A 121 -30.40 -33.01 23.92
N ASN A 122 -29.45 -33.94 23.83
CA ASN A 122 -28.03 -33.64 23.58
C ASN A 122 -27.59 -34.32 22.28
N LYS A 123 -26.57 -33.76 21.61
CA LYS A 123 -25.93 -34.49 20.51
C LYS A 123 -25.16 -35.67 21.06
N LEU A 124 -25.05 -36.74 20.26
CA LEU A 124 -24.21 -37.86 20.63
C LEU A 124 -22.73 -37.44 20.74
N THR A 125 -22.26 -36.57 19.85
CA THR A 125 -20.89 -36.03 19.85
C THR A 125 -20.58 -35.15 21.07
N ASP A 126 -21.59 -34.52 21.67
CA ASP A 126 -21.41 -33.73 22.89
C ASP A 126 -21.09 -34.64 24.10
N ILE A 127 -21.50 -35.90 24.09
CA ILE A 127 -21.18 -36.86 25.17
C ILE A 127 -19.68 -37.21 25.15
N ASP A 128 -19.07 -37.39 23.99
CA ASP A 128 -17.62 -37.60 23.89
C ASP A 128 -16.83 -36.32 24.20
N ARG A 129 -17.41 -35.16 23.91
CA ARG A 129 -16.78 -33.86 24.15
C ARG A 129 -16.79 -33.45 25.62
N TYR A 130 -17.90 -33.71 26.31
CA TYR A 130 -18.19 -33.19 27.66
C TYR A 130 -18.39 -34.28 28.72
N GLY A 131 -18.74 -35.50 28.32
CA GLY A 131 -19.13 -36.58 29.23
C GLY A 131 -18.00 -37.52 29.65
N ARG A 132 -16.80 -37.43 29.05
CA ARG A 132 -15.62 -38.16 29.55
C ARG A 132 -15.02 -37.43 30.76
N GLU A 133 -14.74 -38.16 31.84
CA GLU A 133 -14.07 -37.64 33.03
C GLU A 133 -12.76 -36.94 32.63
N GLY A 134 -12.54 -35.71 33.13
CA GLY A 134 -11.34 -34.91 32.86
C GLY A 134 -11.44 -33.88 31.73
N ARG A 135 -12.51 -33.87 30.91
CA ARG A 135 -12.67 -32.88 29.81
C ARG A 135 -13.36 -31.57 30.19
N ILE A 136 -13.95 -31.50 31.38
CA ILE A 136 -14.50 -30.26 31.94
C ILE A 136 -13.82 -30.03 33.28
N ASP A 137 -13.19 -28.87 33.44
CA ASP A 137 -12.70 -28.44 34.75
C ASP A 137 -13.90 -28.04 35.61
N GLU A 138 -14.08 -28.73 36.75
CA GLU A 138 -15.12 -28.39 37.72
C GLU A 138 -14.86 -27.01 38.38
N ASN A 139 -13.63 -26.50 38.28
CA ASN A 139 -13.24 -25.20 38.82
C ASN A 139 -13.20 -24.14 37.72
N TYR A 140 -14.06 -23.12 37.86
CA TYR A 140 -14.01 -21.95 36.99
C TYR A 140 -12.73 -21.15 37.21
N THR A 141 -11.82 -21.15 36.23
CA THR A 141 -10.70 -20.22 36.17
C THR A 141 -11.09 -18.96 35.39
N PRO A 142 -11.16 -17.78 36.02
CA PRO A 142 -11.44 -16.54 35.29
C PRO A 142 -10.33 -16.28 34.25
N PRO A 143 -10.69 -15.76 33.05
CA PRO A 143 -9.70 -15.47 32.01
C PRO A 143 -8.69 -14.43 32.52
N LYS A 144 -7.40 -14.70 32.30
CA LYS A 144 -6.33 -13.77 32.65
C LYS A 144 -6.41 -12.54 31.75
N ILE A 145 -6.69 -11.37 32.34
CA ILE A 145 -6.57 -10.09 31.64
C ILE A 145 -5.08 -9.87 31.40
N GLU A 146 -4.67 -9.73 30.14
CA GLU A 146 -3.28 -9.43 29.81
C GLU A 146 -2.85 -8.11 30.45
N GLU A 147 -1.63 -8.08 30.98
CA GLU A 147 -1.06 -6.85 31.56
C GLU A 147 -0.90 -5.80 30.46
N PHE A 148 -1.18 -4.54 30.81
CA PHE A 148 -1.04 -3.44 29.86
C PHE A 148 0.43 -3.26 29.48
N THR A 149 0.76 -3.56 28.22
CA THR A 149 2.03 -3.20 27.61
C THR A 149 1.93 -1.83 26.97
N GLU A 150 2.77 -0.88 27.37
CA GLU A 150 2.86 0.42 26.73
C GLU A 150 3.19 0.25 25.25
N LYS A 151 2.35 0.80 24.38
CA LYS A 151 2.57 0.72 22.93
C LYS A 151 3.64 1.72 22.53
N GLU A 152 4.55 1.29 21.65
CA GLU A 152 5.56 2.18 21.09
C GLU A 152 4.91 3.38 20.39
N HIS A 153 5.61 4.52 20.42
CA HIS A 153 5.15 5.69 19.70
C HIS A 153 5.26 5.46 18.19
N LEU A 154 4.12 5.18 17.55
CA LEU A 154 4.07 4.91 16.11
C LEU A 154 4.64 6.05 15.28
N ARG A 155 4.50 7.31 15.73
CA ARG A 155 4.98 8.54 15.06
C ARG A 155 6.36 9.03 15.48
N SER A 156 7.17 8.16 16.07
CA SER A 156 8.54 8.48 16.51
C SER A 156 9.41 9.07 15.39
N TRP A 157 9.23 8.63 14.14
CA TRP A 157 10.01 9.11 12.99
C TRP A 157 9.85 10.62 12.70
N LEU A 158 8.80 11.28 13.21
CA LEU A 158 8.67 12.72 13.06
C LEU A 158 9.73 13.47 13.89
N ALA A 159 10.19 12.86 14.98
CA ALA A 159 11.33 13.30 15.77
C ALA A 159 12.59 12.58 15.25
N ASP A 160 13.04 12.98 14.04
CA ASP A 160 14.30 12.49 13.45
C ASP A 160 15.42 12.54 14.51
N PRO A 161 16.10 11.41 14.80
CA PRO A 161 17.18 11.36 15.79
C PRO A 161 18.30 12.37 15.54
N ALA A 162 18.54 12.74 14.27
CA ALA A 162 19.52 13.73 13.89
C ALA A 162 19.05 15.18 14.07
N GLY A 163 17.76 15.42 14.38
CA GLY A 163 17.17 16.76 14.51
C GLY A 163 16.99 17.53 13.19
N ARG A 164 17.39 16.95 12.06
CA ARG A 164 17.42 17.60 10.73
C ARG A 164 16.09 17.55 9.97
N GLY A 165 15.15 16.75 10.47
CA GLY A 165 13.88 16.53 9.78
C GLY A 165 14.06 15.81 8.45
N ARG A 166 14.93 14.79 8.43
CA ARG A 166 15.12 13.90 7.28
C ARG A 166 13.82 13.17 6.95
N ASP A 167 13.64 12.88 5.67
CA ASP A 167 12.51 12.09 5.18
C ASP A 167 12.93 10.64 5.04
N GLN A 168 11.99 9.72 5.28
CA GLN A 168 12.24 8.29 5.11
C GLN A 168 11.70 7.81 3.78
N PHE A 169 12.28 6.75 3.25
CA PHE A 169 11.78 6.04 2.09
C PHE A 169 11.92 4.53 2.30
N VAL A 170 11.14 3.76 1.54
CA VAL A 170 11.28 2.30 1.45
C VAL A 170 11.80 1.93 0.07
N MET A 171 12.71 0.97 0.04
CA MET A 171 13.21 0.33 -1.17
C MET A 171 12.87 -1.16 -1.11
N TYR A 172 12.29 -1.67 -2.20
CA TYR A 172 12.11 -3.09 -2.43
C TYR A 172 13.03 -3.52 -3.58
N LYS A 173 14.03 -4.35 -3.26
CA LYS A 173 14.98 -4.90 -4.24
C LYS A 173 15.13 -6.39 -4.04
N ASP A 174 15.18 -7.14 -5.13
CA ASP A 174 15.13 -8.61 -5.10
C ASP A 174 14.04 -9.06 -4.11
N ASP A 175 14.37 -9.82 -3.07
CA ASP A 175 13.42 -10.22 -2.03
C ASP A 175 13.63 -9.49 -0.69
N ARG A 176 14.32 -8.35 -0.68
CA ARG A 176 14.59 -7.55 0.52
C ARG A 176 13.85 -6.23 0.50
N VAL A 177 13.19 -5.92 1.60
CA VAL A 177 12.57 -4.61 1.84
C VAL A 177 13.39 -3.89 2.90
N GLN A 178 13.84 -2.70 2.56
CA GLN A 178 14.68 -1.86 3.41
C GLN A 178 14.04 -0.47 3.57
N VAL A 179 14.06 0.08 4.78
CA VAL A 179 13.63 1.46 5.06
C VAL A 179 14.87 2.26 5.45
N PHE A 180 14.99 3.49 4.94
CA PHE A 180 16.14 4.33 5.18
C PHE A 180 15.75 5.76 5.56
N TRP A 181 16.66 6.46 6.21
CA TRP A 181 16.67 7.92 6.26
C TRP A 181 17.40 8.49 5.03
N ASN A 182 16.82 9.51 4.42
CA ASN A 182 17.48 10.24 3.36
C ASN A 182 18.59 11.14 3.92
N ASN A 183 19.82 10.94 3.42
CA ASN A 183 21.01 11.74 3.76
C ASN A 183 21.49 12.61 2.58
N GLU A 184 20.59 13.01 1.67
CA GLU A 184 20.91 13.95 0.59
C GLU A 184 22.00 13.41 -0.35
N LYS A 185 23.22 13.97 -0.30
CA LYS A 185 24.36 13.53 -1.12
C LYS A 185 25.06 12.29 -0.53
N ASP A 186 24.97 12.09 0.79
CA ASP A 186 25.60 10.96 1.45
C ASP A 186 24.76 9.67 1.30
N ALA A 187 25.40 8.54 1.57
CA ALA A 187 24.73 7.25 1.58
C ALA A 187 23.54 7.25 2.57
N PRO A 188 22.40 6.68 2.19
CA PRO A 188 21.22 6.67 3.03
C PRO A 188 21.43 5.77 4.25
N GLU A 189 20.97 6.21 5.41
CA GLU A 189 21.12 5.46 6.66
C GLU A 189 20.03 4.39 6.75
N SER A 190 20.42 3.11 6.78
CA SER A 190 19.47 2.00 6.89
C SER A 190 18.86 1.93 8.29
N ILE A 191 17.53 1.86 8.36
CA ILE A 191 16.76 1.76 9.61
C ILE A 191 16.42 0.29 9.89
N VAL A 192 15.95 -0.41 8.85
CA VAL A 192 15.53 -1.80 8.96
C VAL A 192 15.69 -2.46 7.60
N ASP A 193 16.10 -3.72 7.62
CA ASP A 193 16.27 -4.57 6.45
C ASP A 193 15.70 -5.95 6.77
N ARG A 194 14.70 -6.37 5.99
CA ARG A 194 14.10 -7.71 6.13
C ARG A 194 13.95 -8.37 4.78
N GLN A 195 14.39 -9.62 4.73
CA GLN A 195 14.14 -10.51 3.59
C GLN A 195 12.71 -11.08 3.67
N HIS A 196 12.09 -11.26 2.51
CA HIS A 196 10.72 -11.76 2.34
C HIS A 196 9.68 -11.03 3.18
N TRP A 197 9.86 -9.72 3.40
CA TRP A 197 8.92 -8.91 4.17
C TRP A 197 7.55 -8.77 3.48
N THR A 198 7.56 -8.78 2.14
CA THR A 198 6.37 -8.80 1.29
C THR A 198 6.59 -9.82 0.17
N GLU A 199 5.51 -10.40 -0.35
CA GLU A 199 5.57 -11.29 -1.52
C GLU A 199 5.30 -10.55 -2.83
N SER A 200 4.65 -9.38 -2.79
CA SER A 200 4.21 -8.65 -3.98
C SER A 200 4.78 -7.23 -4.06
N PHE A 201 4.24 -6.29 -3.29
CA PHE A 201 4.71 -4.90 -3.24
C PHE A 201 4.55 -4.35 -1.82
N VAL A 202 5.11 -3.18 -1.58
CA VAL A 202 4.92 -2.43 -0.33
C VAL A 202 4.15 -1.14 -0.58
N GLN A 203 3.39 -0.69 0.41
CA GLN A 203 2.64 0.57 0.34
C GLN A 203 2.59 1.25 1.71
N TRP A 204 2.89 2.54 1.73
CA TRP A 204 2.67 3.36 2.92
C TRP A 204 1.20 3.70 3.09
N SER A 205 0.75 3.78 4.34
CA SER A 205 -0.53 4.42 4.66
C SER A 205 -0.45 5.94 4.37
N PRO A 206 -1.58 6.62 4.10
CA PRO A 206 -1.59 8.02 3.64
C PRO A 206 -0.89 9.05 4.55
N GLN A 207 -0.77 8.79 5.84
CA GLN A 207 -0.04 9.64 6.79
C GLN A 207 1.32 9.04 7.20
N GLY A 208 1.73 7.94 6.58
CA GLY A 208 3.00 7.27 6.80
C GLY A 208 3.12 6.55 8.15
N THR A 209 2.02 6.35 8.89
CA THR A 209 2.08 5.64 10.18
C THR A 209 2.41 4.16 10.01
N PHE A 210 1.90 3.54 8.96
CA PHE A 210 2.03 2.10 8.70
C PHE A 210 2.71 1.82 7.36
N LEU A 211 3.58 0.81 7.36
CA LEU A 211 4.04 0.15 6.13
C LEU A 211 3.21 -1.11 5.91
N THR A 212 2.68 -1.28 4.72
CA THR A 212 1.82 -2.39 4.33
C THR A 212 2.62 -3.41 3.55
N SER A 213 2.55 -4.67 3.97
CA SER A 213 3.10 -5.81 3.24
C SER A 213 1.99 -6.75 2.78
N MET A 214 2.13 -7.29 1.58
CA MET A 214 1.15 -8.14 0.90
C MET A 214 1.62 -9.59 0.92
N HIS A 215 0.75 -10.50 1.36
CA HIS A 215 1.01 -11.94 1.48
C HIS A 215 -0.18 -12.73 0.93
N GLN A 216 0.02 -13.98 0.52
CA GLN A 216 -1.08 -14.85 0.10
C GLN A 216 -2.15 -15.05 1.18
N GLN A 217 -1.78 -15.04 2.46
CA GLN A 217 -2.74 -15.15 3.57
C GLN A 217 -3.50 -13.84 3.84
N GLY A 218 -2.97 -12.72 3.38
CA GLY A 218 -3.57 -11.41 3.56
C GLY A 218 -2.59 -10.26 3.72
N VAL A 219 -3.03 -9.22 4.41
CA VAL A 219 -2.29 -7.96 4.52
C VAL A 219 -1.79 -7.78 5.96
N GLN A 220 -0.56 -7.29 6.11
CA GLN A 220 0.01 -6.97 7.43
C GLN A 220 0.46 -5.51 7.48
N LEU A 221 0.25 -4.87 8.63
CA LEU A 221 0.71 -3.51 8.90
C LEU A 221 1.87 -3.55 9.89
N TRP A 222 2.89 -2.75 9.60
CA TRP A 222 4.10 -2.59 10.39
C TRP A 222 4.27 -1.13 10.78
N GLY A 223 4.76 -0.88 11.99
CA GLY A 223 4.95 0.48 12.48
C GLY A 223 5.74 0.50 13.78
N GLY A 224 6.02 1.71 14.27
CA GLY A 224 6.87 1.95 15.43
C GLY A 224 8.37 1.90 15.11
N PRO A 225 9.23 2.36 16.03
CA PRO A 225 10.68 2.33 15.89
C PRO A 225 11.24 0.90 15.72
N SER A 226 10.63 -0.09 16.37
CA SER A 226 11.07 -1.49 16.28
C SER A 226 10.49 -2.25 15.08
N TRP A 227 9.67 -1.59 14.25
CA TRP A 227 8.99 -2.21 13.09
C TRP A 227 8.24 -3.50 13.46
N THR A 228 7.50 -3.44 14.57
CA THR A 228 6.67 -4.56 15.04
C THR A 228 5.38 -4.64 14.23
N ARG A 229 4.85 -5.86 14.10
CA ARG A 229 3.57 -6.09 13.42
C ARG A 229 2.44 -5.51 14.26
N GLN A 230 1.73 -4.54 13.70
CA GLN A 230 0.63 -3.85 14.37
C GLN A 230 -0.68 -4.61 14.20
N LYS A 231 -1.01 -4.99 12.96
CA LYS A 231 -2.27 -5.67 12.60
C LYS A 231 -2.07 -6.64 11.45
N ARG A 232 -2.95 -7.65 11.41
CA ARG A 232 -3.07 -8.63 10.33
C ARG A 232 -4.52 -8.69 9.87
N PHE A 233 -4.72 -8.53 8.57
CA PHE A 233 -6.02 -8.64 7.92
C PHE A 233 -6.02 -9.91 7.08
N ALA A 234 -6.71 -10.94 7.56
CA ALA A 234 -6.81 -12.22 6.87
C ALA A 234 -7.78 -12.08 5.70
N HIS A 235 -7.23 -11.87 4.50
CA HIS A 235 -7.98 -11.86 3.26
C HIS A 235 -7.13 -12.65 2.26
N PRO A 236 -7.53 -13.88 1.91
CA PRO A 236 -6.72 -14.70 1.03
C PRO A 236 -6.49 -14.05 -0.35
N PHE A 237 -5.26 -14.16 -0.85
CA PHE A 237 -4.84 -13.74 -2.19
C PHE A 237 -5.14 -12.27 -2.50
N VAL A 238 -4.96 -11.34 -1.55
CA VAL A 238 -5.16 -9.91 -1.82
C VAL A 238 -4.22 -9.44 -2.93
N ASN A 239 -4.79 -8.73 -3.90
CA ASN A 239 -4.05 -8.11 -4.99
C ASN A 239 -3.90 -6.59 -4.81
N LEU A 240 -4.92 -5.92 -4.25
CA LEU A 240 -4.94 -4.46 -4.12
C LEU A 240 -5.38 -4.03 -2.72
N VAL A 241 -4.84 -2.92 -2.26
CA VAL A 241 -5.10 -2.33 -0.94
C VAL A 241 -5.23 -0.81 -1.04
N ASP A 242 -6.20 -0.23 -0.34
CA ASP A 242 -6.48 1.20 -0.32
C ASP A 242 -6.87 1.66 1.08
N PHE A 243 -6.39 2.83 1.50
CA PHE A 243 -6.57 3.35 2.85
C PHE A 243 -7.53 4.53 2.85
N SER A 244 -8.28 4.68 3.94
CA SER A 244 -8.97 5.94 4.20
C SER A 244 -7.94 7.07 4.45
N PRO A 245 -8.21 8.32 4.01
CA PRO A 245 -7.30 9.46 4.21
C PRO A 245 -6.87 9.68 5.67
N GLY A 246 -7.75 9.39 6.63
CA GLY A 246 -7.49 9.50 8.06
C GLY A 246 -6.80 8.27 8.70
N GLU A 247 -6.43 7.25 7.92
CA GLU A 247 -5.83 5.98 8.38
C GLU A 247 -6.69 5.18 9.37
N LYS A 248 -8.02 5.26 9.27
CA LYS A 248 -8.95 4.52 10.13
C LYS A 248 -9.40 3.20 9.52
N TYR A 249 -9.52 3.14 8.21
CA TYR A 249 -10.08 2.00 7.50
C TYR A 249 -9.19 1.55 6.35
N LEU A 250 -9.31 0.27 6.01
CA LEU A 250 -8.56 -0.37 4.95
C LEU A 250 -9.52 -1.12 4.02
N THR A 251 -9.49 -0.82 2.72
CA THR A 251 -10.11 -1.65 1.70
C THR A 251 -9.09 -2.62 1.14
N THR A 252 -9.45 -3.89 1.09
CA THR A 252 -8.65 -4.95 0.46
C THR A 252 -9.46 -5.61 -0.64
N TRP A 253 -8.80 -5.99 -1.73
CA TRP A 253 -9.44 -6.66 -2.85
C TRP A 253 -8.63 -7.84 -3.37
N SER A 254 -9.32 -8.95 -3.65
CA SER A 254 -8.78 -10.11 -4.35
C SER A 254 -9.55 -10.39 -5.65
N ASN A 255 -8.81 -10.77 -6.69
CA ASN A 255 -9.36 -11.29 -7.93
C ASN A 255 -10.02 -12.67 -7.76
N ARG A 256 -9.61 -13.41 -6.73
CA ARG A 256 -10.22 -14.68 -6.33
C ARG A 256 -11.34 -14.38 -5.33
N PRO A 257 -12.56 -14.90 -5.54
CA PRO A 257 -13.58 -14.84 -4.51
C PRO A 257 -13.07 -15.50 -3.24
N ILE A 258 -13.42 -14.91 -2.09
CA ILE A 258 -13.19 -15.47 -0.78
C ILE A 258 -13.89 -16.82 -0.73
N SER A 259 -13.16 -17.86 -0.33
CA SER A 259 -13.71 -19.18 -0.09
C SER A 259 -13.47 -19.54 1.36
N ILE A 260 -14.53 -19.82 2.10
CA ILE A 260 -14.47 -20.22 3.50
C ILE A 260 -14.70 -21.72 3.56
N GLY A 261 -13.63 -22.46 3.86
CA GLY A 261 -13.68 -23.91 4.01
C GLY A 261 -14.44 -24.35 5.26
N GLU A 262 -14.66 -25.66 5.38
CA GLU A 262 -15.37 -26.26 6.52
C GLU A 262 -14.68 -26.00 7.88
N GLU A 263 -13.36 -25.79 7.88
CA GLU A 263 -12.56 -25.40 9.04
C GLU A 263 -12.80 -23.94 9.51
N GLY A 264 -13.59 -23.16 8.76
CA GLY A 264 -13.87 -21.76 9.03
C GLY A 264 -12.74 -20.81 8.58
N HIS A 265 -12.90 -19.52 8.85
CA HIS A 265 -11.90 -18.49 8.53
C HIS A 265 -11.60 -17.65 9.79
N PRO A 266 -10.33 -17.28 10.05
CA PRO A 266 -9.93 -16.64 11.32
C PRO A 266 -10.60 -15.30 11.60
N ALA A 267 -11.10 -14.61 10.58
CA ALA A 267 -11.74 -13.30 10.71
C ALA A 267 -13.06 -13.15 9.95
N LEU A 268 -13.37 -14.05 9.01
CA LEU A 268 -14.49 -13.89 8.07
C LEU A 268 -15.51 -14.99 8.35
N SER A 269 -16.76 -14.70 8.05
CA SER A 269 -17.92 -15.56 8.31
C SER A 269 -18.47 -16.12 7.00
N VAL A 270 -19.30 -17.17 7.04
CA VAL A 270 -19.92 -17.78 5.85
C VAL A 270 -20.65 -16.75 4.97
N ASP A 271 -21.17 -15.67 5.55
CA ASP A 271 -21.80 -14.58 4.81
C ASP A 271 -20.82 -13.83 3.87
N ASP A 272 -19.52 -13.95 4.10
CA ASP A 272 -18.44 -13.34 3.32
C ASP A 272 -18.00 -14.22 2.13
N ASP A 273 -18.44 -15.47 2.07
CA ASP A 273 -18.11 -16.42 1.01
C ASP A 273 -18.57 -15.91 -0.37
N GLY A 274 -17.73 -16.11 -1.38
CA GLY A 274 -17.97 -15.65 -2.75
C GLY A 274 -17.76 -14.15 -3.01
N LYS A 275 -17.37 -13.36 -2.00
CA LYS A 275 -17.11 -11.91 -2.16
C LYS A 275 -15.63 -11.63 -2.48
N ASN A 276 -15.31 -10.39 -2.86
CA ASN A 276 -13.97 -10.02 -3.35
C ASN A 276 -13.34 -8.84 -2.60
N TYR A 277 -14.16 -7.97 -2.04
CA TYR A 277 -13.72 -6.80 -1.29
C TYR A 277 -14.01 -7.02 0.18
N VAL A 278 -13.09 -6.57 1.04
CA VAL A 278 -13.33 -6.46 2.47
C VAL A 278 -12.85 -5.10 2.95
N ILE A 279 -13.73 -4.40 3.67
CA ILE A 279 -13.42 -3.17 4.38
C ILE A 279 -13.17 -3.52 5.84
N TRP A 280 -12.01 -3.13 6.34
CA TRP A 280 -11.52 -3.40 7.70
C TRP A 280 -11.44 -2.11 8.49
N ASP A 281 -11.65 -2.23 9.80
CA ASP A 281 -11.25 -1.21 10.76
C ASP A 281 -9.81 -1.48 11.21
N ILE A 282 -8.93 -0.50 11.05
CA ILE A 282 -7.50 -0.62 11.36
C ILE A 282 -7.27 -0.70 12.87
N GLU A 283 -8.05 0.02 13.68
CA GLU A 283 -7.85 0.07 15.13
C GLU A 283 -8.19 -1.28 15.77
N THR A 284 -9.35 -1.85 15.41
CA THR A 284 -9.79 -3.15 15.92
C THR A 284 -9.13 -4.32 15.18
N GLY A 285 -8.91 -4.20 13.87
CA GLY A 285 -8.49 -5.30 13.01
C GLY A 285 -9.64 -6.16 12.50
N LEU A 286 -10.89 -5.77 12.77
CA LEU A 286 -12.08 -6.54 12.42
C LEU A 286 -12.65 -6.13 11.05
N PRO A 287 -13.23 -7.08 10.30
CA PRO A 287 -13.92 -6.75 9.06
C PRO A 287 -15.23 -6.03 9.39
N LEU A 288 -15.44 -4.87 8.78
CA LEU A 288 -16.69 -4.13 8.88
C LEU A 288 -17.73 -4.67 7.91
N ARG A 289 -17.31 -4.89 6.66
CA ARG A 289 -18.20 -5.40 5.61
C ARG A 289 -17.43 -5.92 4.40
N SER A 290 -17.97 -6.96 3.79
CA SER A 290 -17.48 -7.53 2.53
C SER A 290 -18.43 -7.26 1.37
N PHE A 291 -17.89 -7.22 0.15
CA PHE A 291 -18.67 -7.00 -1.08
C PHE A 291 -18.18 -7.87 -2.23
N ALA A 292 -19.12 -8.35 -3.06
CA ALA A 292 -18.80 -9.02 -4.31
C ALA A 292 -18.32 -8.01 -5.38
N ASN A 293 -17.61 -8.50 -6.40
CA ASN A 293 -17.42 -7.74 -7.63
C ASN A 293 -18.77 -7.32 -8.23
N LEU A 294 -18.81 -6.11 -8.79
CA LEU A 294 -19.94 -5.71 -9.63
C LEU A 294 -19.55 -6.06 -11.05
N ASP A 295 -20.22 -7.06 -11.61
CA ASP A 295 -20.06 -7.39 -13.02
C ASP A 295 -20.56 -6.22 -13.86
N LEU A 296 -19.64 -5.56 -14.55
CA LEU A 296 -20.01 -4.56 -15.55
C LEU A 296 -20.53 -5.31 -16.78
N PRO A 297 -21.79 -5.09 -17.22
CA PRO A 297 -22.28 -5.71 -18.44
C PRO A 297 -21.39 -5.27 -19.60
N SER A 298 -20.67 -6.23 -20.18
CA SER A 298 -19.86 -6.01 -21.37
C SER A 298 -20.68 -6.34 -22.60
N ASN A 299 -21.01 -5.33 -23.40
CA ASN A 299 -21.65 -5.51 -24.71
C ASN A 299 -20.63 -5.83 -25.82
N SER A 300 -19.34 -5.94 -25.48
CA SER A 300 -18.25 -6.27 -26.39
C SER A 300 -17.80 -7.70 -26.16
N VAL A 301 -17.73 -8.47 -27.24
CA VAL A 301 -17.12 -9.80 -27.26
C VAL A 301 -15.71 -9.71 -27.83
N ASP A 302 -14.79 -10.53 -27.33
CA ASP A 302 -13.44 -10.67 -27.91
C ASP A 302 -13.52 -11.40 -29.26
N ALA A 303 -12.37 -11.57 -29.92
CA ALA A 303 -12.27 -12.27 -31.20
C ALA A 303 -12.75 -13.73 -31.13
N GLU A 304 -12.90 -14.28 -29.93
CA GLU A 304 -13.30 -15.66 -29.62
C GLU A 304 -14.77 -15.75 -29.16
N GLY A 305 -15.50 -14.61 -29.10
CA GLY A 305 -16.91 -14.55 -28.73
C GLY A 305 -17.18 -14.48 -27.22
N ASN A 306 -16.15 -14.38 -26.37
CA ASN A 306 -16.34 -14.22 -24.93
C ASN A 306 -16.57 -12.75 -24.58
N PRO A 307 -17.42 -12.43 -23.57
CA PRO A 307 -17.57 -11.06 -23.10
C PRO A 307 -16.22 -10.50 -22.64
N VAL A 308 -15.77 -9.39 -23.24
CA VAL A 308 -14.55 -8.71 -22.84
C VAL A 308 -14.73 -8.26 -21.40
N LYS A 309 -14.00 -8.86 -20.44
CA LYS A 309 -14.01 -8.40 -19.05
C LYS A 309 -13.54 -6.96 -19.01
N ARG A 310 -14.44 -6.02 -18.68
CA ARG A 310 -14.06 -4.61 -18.50
C ARG A 310 -13.05 -4.51 -17.37
N LYS A 311 -12.05 -3.64 -17.57
CA LYS A 311 -11.00 -3.38 -16.58
C LYS A 311 -11.64 -2.91 -15.27
N ILE A 312 -11.24 -3.54 -14.16
CA ILE A 312 -11.70 -3.16 -12.82
C ILE A 312 -11.27 -1.72 -12.56
N GLN A 313 -12.22 -0.88 -12.13
CA GLN A 313 -11.94 0.47 -11.69
C GLN A 313 -11.42 0.42 -10.26
N TRP A 314 -10.17 0.85 -10.05
CA TRP A 314 -9.55 0.98 -8.74
C TRP A 314 -9.18 2.44 -8.48
N PRO A 315 -9.42 2.99 -7.27
CA PRO A 315 -10.12 2.36 -6.15
C PRO A 315 -11.64 2.25 -6.40
N ALA A 316 -12.24 1.10 -6.03
CA ALA A 316 -13.68 0.86 -6.20
C ALA A 316 -14.53 1.53 -5.11
N PHE A 317 -13.94 1.65 -3.91
CA PHE A 317 -14.50 2.37 -2.77
C PHE A 317 -13.71 3.65 -2.61
N LYS A 318 -14.38 4.80 -2.73
CA LYS A 318 -13.75 6.12 -2.55
C LYS A 318 -14.20 6.70 -1.22
N TRP A 319 -13.25 7.19 -0.44
CA TRP A 319 -13.46 7.70 0.92
C TRP A 319 -13.72 9.21 0.93
N SER A 320 -14.56 9.67 1.86
CA SER A 320 -14.62 11.10 2.19
C SER A 320 -13.33 11.53 2.90
N SER A 321 -12.97 12.80 2.77
CA SER A 321 -11.75 13.38 3.36
C SER A 321 -11.64 13.26 4.89
N ASP A 322 -12.75 13.00 5.58
CA ASP A 322 -12.86 12.90 7.04
C ASP A 322 -13.18 11.49 7.54
N ASP A 323 -13.15 10.49 6.66
CA ASP A 323 -13.41 9.08 6.94
C ASP A 323 -14.82 8.79 7.53
N LYS A 324 -15.79 9.69 7.35
CA LYS A 324 -17.17 9.44 7.81
C LYS A 324 -18.01 8.67 6.82
N TYR A 325 -17.68 8.76 5.53
CA TYR A 325 -18.39 8.08 4.47
C TYR A 325 -17.43 7.36 3.53
N VAL A 326 -17.90 6.25 2.99
CA VAL A 326 -17.28 5.57 1.85
C VAL A 326 -18.34 5.33 0.79
N ALA A 327 -18.02 5.57 -0.47
CA ALA A 327 -18.96 5.40 -1.56
C ALA A 327 -18.45 4.39 -2.59
N ARG A 328 -19.39 3.65 -3.16
CA ARG A 328 -19.16 2.71 -4.25
C ARG A 328 -20.03 3.08 -5.45
N LEU A 329 -19.43 3.10 -6.64
CA LEU A 329 -20.13 3.31 -7.89
C LEU A 329 -20.76 2.01 -8.39
N THR A 330 -22.03 2.06 -8.76
CA THR A 330 -22.65 1.08 -9.66
C THR A 330 -22.83 1.77 -11.00
N GLN A 331 -21.86 1.54 -11.90
CA GLN A 331 -21.77 2.25 -13.18
C GLN A 331 -23.09 2.14 -13.97
N GLY A 332 -23.56 3.27 -14.47
CA GLY A 332 -24.79 3.40 -15.24
C GLY A 332 -26.07 3.53 -14.41
N SER A 333 -26.02 3.42 -13.08
CA SER A 333 -27.25 3.32 -12.27
C SER A 333 -27.28 4.19 -11.01
N SER A 334 -26.30 4.04 -10.12
CA SER A 334 -26.37 4.68 -8.79
C SER A 334 -25.03 4.76 -8.10
N ILE A 335 -24.94 5.65 -7.10
CA ILE A 335 -23.83 5.73 -6.15
C ILE A 335 -24.36 5.30 -4.79
N SER A 336 -23.71 4.31 -4.18
CA SER A 336 -24.06 3.81 -2.85
C SER A 336 -23.11 4.41 -1.82
N VAL A 337 -23.63 5.24 -0.93
CA VAL A 337 -22.85 5.90 0.15
C VAL A 337 -23.11 5.16 1.46
N TYR A 338 -22.05 4.75 2.14
CA TYR A 338 -22.09 4.04 3.41
C TYR A 338 -21.57 4.93 4.54
N GLU A 339 -22.25 4.89 5.68
CA GLU A 339 -21.86 5.60 6.90
C GLU A 339 -20.90 4.75 7.73
N LEU A 340 -19.75 5.30 8.09
CA LEU A 340 -18.74 4.63 8.90
C LEU A 340 -18.92 4.98 10.39
N PRO A 341 -18.66 4.06 11.32
CA PRO A 341 -18.12 2.70 11.12
C PRO A 341 -19.18 1.64 10.81
N ARG A 342 -20.48 1.96 10.91
CA ARG A 342 -21.57 0.95 10.88
C ARG A 342 -21.79 0.30 9.52
N MET A 343 -21.24 0.87 8.44
CA MET A 343 -21.37 0.40 7.06
C MET A 343 -22.83 0.29 6.56
N ASN A 344 -23.74 1.05 7.16
CA ASN A 344 -25.13 1.17 6.69
C ASN A 344 -25.20 2.13 5.50
N LEU A 345 -26.10 1.86 4.55
CA LEU A 345 -26.40 2.82 3.49
C LEU A 345 -26.98 4.11 4.07
N LEU A 346 -26.50 5.26 3.61
CA LEU A 346 -27.01 6.58 3.97
C LEU A 346 -28.49 6.70 3.61
N ASP A 347 -29.36 6.93 4.60
CA ASP A 347 -30.83 6.85 4.50
C ASP A 347 -31.36 5.50 3.95
N LYS A 348 -30.62 4.41 4.15
CA LYS A 348 -30.96 3.05 3.71
C LYS A 348 -31.18 2.90 2.20
N THR A 349 -30.75 3.87 1.40
CA THR A 349 -30.99 3.90 -0.05
C THR A 349 -29.78 4.40 -0.81
N SER A 350 -29.50 3.80 -1.96
CA SER A 350 -28.49 4.30 -2.90
C SER A 350 -29.00 5.54 -3.63
N ILE A 351 -28.09 6.48 -3.91
CA ILE A 351 -28.39 7.70 -4.65
C ILE A 351 -28.52 7.30 -6.12
N LYS A 352 -29.75 7.27 -6.64
CA LYS A 352 -30.03 6.91 -8.04
C LYS A 352 -29.64 8.05 -8.95
N ILE A 353 -28.66 7.79 -9.83
CA ILE A 353 -28.15 8.74 -10.83
C ILE A 353 -28.03 7.95 -12.13
N ASP A 354 -29.04 8.10 -12.98
CA ASP A 354 -29.13 7.35 -14.23
C ASP A 354 -27.93 7.65 -15.15
N GLY A 355 -27.27 6.60 -15.61
CA GLY A 355 -26.09 6.70 -16.47
C GLY A 355 -24.82 7.23 -15.81
N VAL A 356 -24.70 7.24 -14.47
CA VAL A 356 -23.47 7.71 -13.81
C VAL A 356 -22.24 6.89 -14.24
N MET A 357 -21.19 7.57 -14.73
CA MET A 357 -20.02 6.90 -15.29
C MET A 357 -18.80 6.91 -14.37
N ASP A 358 -18.61 7.99 -13.63
CA ASP A 358 -17.58 8.14 -12.60
C ASP A 358 -18.02 9.17 -11.55
N PHE A 359 -17.41 9.12 -10.38
CA PHE A 359 -17.60 10.08 -9.31
C PHE A 359 -16.31 10.24 -8.49
N ASP A 360 -16.10 11.39 -7.86
CA ASP A 360 -14.95 11.59 -6.99
C ASP A 360 -15.26 12.51 -5.81
N TRP A 361 -14.73 12.17 -4.64
CA TRP A 361 -14.90 12.99 -3.43
C TRP A 361 -13.98 14.21 -3.46
N ALA A 362 -14.42 15.27 -2.79
CA ALA A 362 -13.53 16.37 -2.43
C ALA A 362 -12.39 15.83 -1.55
N PRO A 363 -11.11 16.06 -1.91
CA PRO A 363 -9.95 15.50 -1.19
C PRO A 363 -9.73 16.15 0.18
N ALA A 364 -10.35 17.29 0.44
CA ALA A 364 -10.35 17.98 1.73
C ALA A 364 -11.77 18.40 2.11
N THR A 365 -12.01 18.62 3.41
CA THR A 365 -13.30 19.10 3.90
C THR A 365 -13.65 20.44 3.24
N PRO A 366 -14.74 20.51 2.47
CA PRO A 366 -15.10 21.71 1.74
C PRO A 366 -15.58 22.82 2.68
N HIS A 367 -15.20 24.06 2.37
CA HIS A 367 -15.60 25.25 3.12
C HIS A 367 -16.21 26.27 2.16
N ARG A 368 -17.52 26.15 1.91
CA ARG A 368 -18.24 27.03 1.00
C ARG A 368 -18.79 28.25 1.72
N GLU A 369 -18.71 29.40 1.08
CA GLU A 369 -19.23 30.65 1.63
C GLU A 369 -20.75 30.54 1.91
N GLY A 370 -21.15 30.83 3.16
CA GLY A 370 -22.56 30.81 3.59
C GLY A 370 -23.06 29.46 4.11
N VAL A 371 -22.28 28.38 3.99
CA VAL A 371 -22.63 27.06 4.55
C VAL A 371 -22.01 26.92 5.94
N LYS A 372 -22.85 26.77 6.96
CA LYS A 372 -22.41 26.57 8.37
C LYS A 372 -22.54 25.13 8.84
N ASN A 373 -23.36 24.34 8.15
CA ASN A 373 -23.58 22.95 8.50
C ASN A 373 -22.46 22.10 7.90
N TYR A 374 -22.23 20.95 8.53
CA TYR A 374 -21.30 19.97 8.01
C TYR A 374 -21.70 19.48 6.62
N GLU A 375 -20.74 19.44 5.70
CA GLU A 375 -20.90 18.83 4.40
C GLU A 375 -19.61 18.19 3.91
N GLN A 376 -19.75 17.11 3.14
CA GLN A 376 -18.76 16.60 2.21
C GLN A 376 -19.32 16.76 0.82
N LEU A 377 -18.45 17.00 -0.16
CA LEU A 377 -18.84 17.14 -1.55
C LEU A 377 -18.29 15.97 -2.35
N PHE A 378 -19.09 15.45 -3.27
CA PHE A 378 -18.57 14.65 -4.37
C PHE A 378 -19.10 15.18 -5.69
N CYS A 379 -18.29 15.04 -6.73
CA CYS A 379 -18.66 15.33 -8.10
C CYS A 379 -18.95 14.03 -8.82
N TYR A 380 -19.93 14.02 -9.72
CA TYR A 380 -20.24 12.89 -10.60
C TYR A 380 -20.56 13.39 -11.99
N TRP A 381 -20.44 12.51 -12.98
CA TRP A 381 -20.84 12.84 -14.35
C TRP A 381 -21.67 11.73 -15.01
N THR A 382 -22.57 12.16 -15.89
CA THR A 382 -23.42 11.31 -16.74
C THR A 382 -23.25 11.71 -18.21
N PRO A 383 -23.15 10.76 -19.14
CA PRO A 383 -23.08 11.03 -20.57
C PRO A 383 -24.45 11.48 -21.10
N GLU A 384 -24.51 11.78 -22.40
CA GLU A 384 -25.78 12.05 -23.08
C GLU A 384 -26.64 10.77 -23.17
N ILE A 385 -27.91 10.87 -22.76
CA ILE A 385 -28.85 9.73 -22.75
C ILE A 385 -30.15 10.19 -23.39
N GLY A 386 -30.42 9.69 -24.60
CA GLY A 386 -31.60 10.07 -25.36
C GLY A 386 -31.61 11.58 -25.65
N SER A 387 -32.60 12.30 -25.14
CA SER A 387 -32.70 13.75 -25.25
C SER A 387 -32.04 14.52 -24.09
N ASN A 388 -31.55 13.83 -23.06
CA ASN A 388 -30.89 14.47 -21.93
C ASN A 388 -29.42 14.78 -22.27
N PRO A 389 -28.96 16.03 -22.06
CA PRO A 389 -27.55 16.37 -22.26
C PRO A 389 -26.67 15.66 -21.23
N ALA A 390 -25.37 15.60 -21.51
CA ALA A 390 -24.39 15.18 -20.51
C ALA A 390 -24.43 16.16 -19.33
N LYS A 391 -24.24 15.64 -18.11
CA LYS A 391 -24.34 16.43 -16.90
C LYS A 391 -23.17 16.15 -16.00
N VAL A 392 -22.61 17.20 -15.42
CA VAL A 392 -21.72 17.11 -14.27
C VAL A 392 -22.44 17.72 -13.08
N GLY A 393 -22.61 16.93 -12.03
CA GLY A 393 -23.28 17.33 -10.81
C GLY A 393 -22.32 17.36 -9.63
N LEU A 394 -22.36 18.44 -8.87
CA LEU A 394 -21.70 18.57 -7.57
C LEU A 394 -22.77 18.39 -6.49
N MET A 395 -22.64 17.35 -5.67
CA MET A 395 -23.61 17.00 -4.64
C MET A 395 -23.02 17.12 -3.24
N SER A 396 -23.84 17.57 -2.28
CA SER A 396 -23.51 17.65 -0.86
C SER A 396 -24.03 16.44 -0.10
N ILE A 397 -23.22 15.93 0.82
CA ILE A 397 -23.51 14.81 1.72
C ILE A 397 -23.33 15.28 3.16
N PRO A 398 -24.31 15.02 4.06
CA PRO A 398 -25.41 14.05 3.93
C PRO A 398 -26.70 14.58 3.29
N SER A 399 -26.81 15.87 2.96
CA SER A 399 -28.10 16.46 2.51
C SER A 399 -28.62 15.90 1.17
N LYS A 400 -27.76 15.30 0.36
CA LYS A 400 -28.02 14.84 -1.03
C LYS A 400 -28.49 15.96 -1.96
N GLU A 401 -28.25 17.21 -1.56
CA GLU A 401 -28.59 18.39 -2.36
C GLU A 401 -27.57 18.57 -3.48
N VAL A 402 -28.05 18.75 -4.71
CA VAL A 402 -27.19 19.10 -5.84
C VAL A 402 -26.86 20.59 -5.77
N VAL A 403 -25.64 20.88 -5.35
CA VAL A 403 -25.10 22.23 -5.18
C VAL A 403 -25.00 22.96 -6.52
N ARG A 404 -24.49 22.26 -7.54
CA ARG A 404 -24.27 22.83 -8.87
C ARG A 404 -24.38 21.75 -9.93
N THR A 405 -25.01 22.09 -11.04
CA THR A 405 -25.09 21.23 -12.23
C THR A 405 -24.57 22.00 -13.42
N LEU A 406 -23.72 21.36 -14.21
CA LEU A 406 -23.27 21.84 -15.52
C LEU A 406 -23.81 20.90 -16.59
N ASN A 407 -24.54 21.43 -17.56
CA ASN A 407 -25.01 20.67 -18.72
C ASN A 407 -24.03 20.88 -19.88
N LEU A 408 -23.67 19.79 -20.55
CA LEU A 408 -22.67 19.74 -21.61
C LEU A 408 -23.27 19.03 -22.83
N PHE A 409 -22.76 19.38 -24.02
CA PHE A 409 -23.21 18.83 -25.29
C PHE A 409 -22.02 18.31 -26.11
N SER A 410 -22.28 17.32 -26.96
CA SER A 410 -21.30 16.61 -27.79
C SER A 410 -20.14 16.04 -26.99
N VAL A 411 -20.42 15.46 -25.82
CA VAL A 411 -19.41 14.91 -24.90
C VAL A 411 -19.09 13.46 -25.25
N THR A 412 -17.80 13.14 -25.30
CA THR A 412 -17.29 11.77 -25.47
C THR A 412 -16.87 11.17 -24.12
N ASP A 413 -16.06 11.91 -23.35
CA ASP A 413 -15.60 11.50 -22.01
C ASP A 413 -15.43 12.74 -21.12
N ALA A 414 -15.50 12.52 -19.81
CA ALA A 414 -15.20 13.55 -18.82
C ALA A 414 -14.33 12.98 -17.69
N LYS A 415 -13.28 13.71 -17.33
CA LYS A 415 -12.41 13.41 -16.19
C LYS A 415 -12.53 14.51 -15.13
N LEU A 416 -12.58 14.08 -13.87
CA LEU A 416 -12.75 14.95 -12.72
C LEU A 416 -11.38 15.14 -12.05
N HIS A 417 -10.92 16.39 -11.93
CA HIS A 417 -9.65 16.73 -11.31
C HIS A 417 -9.87 17.72 -10.17
N TRP A 418 -9.80 17.21 -8.94
CA TRP A 418 -9.91 18.02 -7.73
C TRP A 418 -8.58 18.68 -7.35
N GLN A 419 -8.66 19.93 -6.92
CA GLN A 419 -7.54 20.58 -6.24
C GLN A 419 -7.47 20.08 -4.79
N SER A 420 -6.26 19.87 -4.28
CA SER A 420 -5.99 19.23 -2.98
C SER A 420 -6.70 19.83 -1.75
N ASP A 421 -6.96 21.14 -1.72
CA ASP A 421 -7.72 21.83 -0.65
C ASP A 421 -9.23 21.93 -0.97
N ALA A 422 -9.70 21.19 -1.98
CA ALA A 422 -11.06 21.25 -2.51
C ALA A 422 -11.51 22.68 -2.90
N SER A 423 -10.55 23.54 -3.29
CA SER A 423 -10.84 24.93 -3.66
C SER A 423 -11.44 25.03 -5.06
N TYR A 424 -10.92 24.18 -5.95
CA TYR A 424 -11.29 24.11 -7.36
C TYR A 424 -11.56 22.67 -7.77
N LEU A 425 -12.44 22.50 -8.75
CA LEU A 425 -12.66 21.25 -9.46
C LEU A 425 -12.60 21.56 -10.95
N CYS A 426 -11.67 20.93 -11.66
CA CYS A 426 -11.62 20.97 -13.11
C CYS A 426 -12.32 19.74 -13.67
N VAL A 427 -13.28 19.95 -14.57
CA VAL A 427 -13.85 18.89 -15.39
C VAL A 427 -13.21 19.01 -16.77
N LYS A 428 -12.32 18.06 -17.07
CA LYS A 428 -11.75 17.91 -18.41
C LYS A 428 -12.77 17.19 -19.28
N VAL A 429 -13.35 17.89 -20.25
CA VAL A 429 -14.40 17.37 -21.13
C VAL A 429 -13.85 17.22 -22.53
N ASP A 430 -13.83 15.98 -23.04
CA ASP A 430 -13.48 15.70 -24.43
C ASP A 430 -14.75 15.77 -25.28
N ARG A 431 -14.82 16.79 -26.12
CA ARG A 431 -15.95 17.05 -27.02
C ARG A 431 -15.65 16.53 -28.41
N HIS A 432 -16.62 15.88 -29.03
CA HIS A 432 -16.54 15.51 -30.45
C HIS A 432 -17.22 16.55 -31.33
N SER A 433 -16.72 16.74 -32.55
CA SER A 433 -17.41 17.53 -33.56
C SER A 433 -18.73 16.87 -33.99
N LYS A 434 -19.64 17.63 -34.61
CA LYS A 434 -20.92 17.10 -35.10
C LYS A 434 -20.76 15.89 -36.05
N SER A 435 -19.64 15.83 -36.77
CA SER A 435 -19.30 14.71 -37.67
C SER A 435 -18.67 13.51 -36.95
N LYS A 436 -18.38 13.64 -35.64
CA LYS A 436 -17.65 12.67 -34.79
C LYS A 436 -16.25 12.32 -35.28
N LYS A 437 -15.66 13.18 -36.13
CA LYS A 437 -14.35 12.95 -36.74
C LYS A 437 -13.21 13.57 -35.96
N SER A 438 -13.48 14.63 -35.19
CA SER A 438 -12.47 15.36 -34.44
C SER A 438 -12.85 15.52 -32.98
N LEU A 439 -11.83 15.54 -32.13
CA LEU A 439 -11.94 15.74 -30.68
C LEU A 439 -11.31 17.07 -30.29
N ALA A 440 -12.00 17.84 -29.47
CA ALA A 440 -11.49 19.05 -28.84
C ALA A 440 -11.73 18.95 -27.34
N THR A 441 -10.76 19.35 -26.53
CA THR A 441 -10.91 19.34 -25.08
C THR A 441 -11.26 20.73 -24.57
N SER A 442 -12.26 20.80 -23.68
CA SER A 442 -12.57 21.99 -22.90
C SER A 442 -12.38 21.72 -21.41
N LEU A 443 -11.88 22.71 -20.69
CA LEU A 443 -11.73 22.63 -19.23
C LEU A 443 -12.78 23.52 -18.56
N GLU A 444 -13.62 22.91 -17.73
CA GLU A 444 -14.68 23.58 -16.98
C GLU A 444 -14.27 23.62 -15.50
N ILE A 445 -13.91 24.80 -14.99
CA ILE A 445 -13.35 24.98 -13.65
C ILE A 445 -14.42 25.54 -12.72
N PHE A 446 -14.77 24.75 -11.71
CA PHE A 446 -15.71 25.11 -10.64
C PHE A 446 -14.93 25.75 -9.49
N ARG A 447 -15.35 26.94 -9.07
CA ARG A 447 -14.77 27.62 -7.89
C ARG A 447 -15.59 27.29 -6.66
N VAL A 448 -15.22 26.21 -5.98
CA VAL A 448 -16.06 25.55 -4.96
C VAL A 448 -16.28 26.43 -3.72
N LYS A 449 -15.25 27.18 -3.31
CA LYS A 449 -15.32 28.03 -2.10
C LYS A 449 -16.20 29.27 -2.29
N GLU A 450 -16.35 29.75 -3.53
CA GLU A 450 -17.11 30.95 -3.84
C GLU A 450 -18.62 30.69 -3.81
N LYS A 451 -19.39 31.71 -3.39
CA LYS A 451 -20.85 31.61 -3.32
C LYS A 451 -21.47 31.24 -4.67
N GLY A 452 -22.27 30.18 -4.68
CA GLY A 452 -22.97 29.69 -5.87
C GLY A 452 -22.13 28.84 -6.82
N VAL A 453 -20.85 28.57 -6.47
CA VAL A 453 -19.92 27.74 -7.25
C VAL A 453 -19.89 28.16 -8.73
N PRO A 454 -19.36 29.36 -9.05
CA PRO A 454 -19.24 29.80 -10.42
C PRO A 454 -18.35 28.84 -11.22
N VAL A 455 -18.70 28.69 -12.50
CA VAL A 455 -17.99 27.83 -13.44
C VAL A 455 -17.36 28.70 -14.51
N GLU A 456 -16.06 28.53 -14.68
CA GLU A 456 -15.25 29.22 -15.68
C GLU A 456 -14.83 28.23 -16.77
N VAL A 457 -14.95 28.64 -18.03
CA VAL A 457 -14.57 27.81 -19.19
C VAL A 457 -13.24 28.30 -19.74
N VAL A 458 -12.24 27.41 -19.79
CA VAL A 458 -10.96 27.70 -20.44
C VAL A 458 -11.02 27.20 -21.88
N ASP A 459 -11.37 28.11 -22.80
CA ASP A 459 -11.59 27.83 -24.23
C ASP A 459 -10.35 28.08 -25.12
N SER A 460 -9.20 28.40 -24.52
CA SER A 460 -7.96 28.65 -25.27
C SER A 460 -7.27 27.37 -25.76
N ILE A 461 -7.84 26.19 -25.48
CA ILE A 461 -7.23 24.89 -25.75
C ILE A 461 -7.81 24.32 -27.05
N LYS A 462 -6.97 24.21 -28.07
CA LYS A 462 -7.35 23.69 -29.40
C LYS A 462 -7.13 22.19 -29.54
N ASP A 463 -6.15 21.67 -28.82
CA ASP A 463 -5.68 20.29 -28.92
C ASP A 463 -6.31 19.39 -27.85
N THR A 464 -6.13 18.08 -27.97
CA THR A 464 -6.63 17.13 -26.97
C THR A 464 -5.72 17.14 -25.75
N VAL A 465 -6.28 17.32 -24.55
CA VAL A 465 -5.53 17.25 -23.29
C VAL A 465 -5.35 15.78 -22.91
N ILE A 466 -4.10 15.33 -22.77
CA ILE A 466 -3.79 13.97 -22.34
C ILE A 466 -3.53 13.88 -20.84
N ASN A 467 -3.00 14.95 -20.23
CA ASN A 467 -2.72 15.00 -18.81
C ASN A 467 -3.02 16.40 -18.24
N PHE A 468 -3.50 16.43 -17.00
CA PHE A 468 -3.88 17.64 -16.27
C PHE A 468 -3.47 17.47 -14.81
N ALA A 469 -2.79 18.47 -14.24
CA ALA A 469 -2.43 18.45 -12.82
C ALA A 469 -2.58 19.84 -12.18
N TRP A 470 -3.36 19.89 -11.09
CA TRP A 470 -3.44 21.04 -10.19
C TRP A 470 -2.19 21.15 -9.33
N GLU A 471 -1.79 22.39 -9.04
CA GLU A 471 -0.84 22.68 -7.99
C GLU A 471 -1.41 22.31 -6.60
N PRO A 472 -0.69 21.52 -5.80
CA PRO A 472 -1.05 21.27 -4.41
C PRO A 472 -1.13 22.56 -3.59
N LYS A 473 -2.25 22.79 -2.90
CA LYS A 473 -2.53 23.98 -2.08
C LYS A 473 -2.41 25.32 -2.81
N GLY A 474 -2.39 25.29 -4.14
CA GLY A 474 -2.34 26.47 -5.01
C GLY A 474 -3.55 26.58 -5.92
N ASP A 475 -3.49 27.57 -6.81
CA ASP A 475 -4.51 27.87 -7.81
C ASP A 475 -3.97 27.69 -9.25
N ARG A 476 -2.74 27.22 -9.44
CA ARG A 476 -2.15 27.04 -10.77
C ARG A 476 -2.34 25.62 -11.27
N PHE A 477 -2.25 25.43 -12.58
CA PHE A 477 -2.28 24.09 -13.17
C PHE A 477 -1.46 24.02 -14.45
N VAL A 478 -1.06 22.79 -14.79
CA VAL A 478 -0.35 22.47 -16.03
C VAL A 478 -1.16 21.44 -16.79
N ILE A 479 -1.15 21.57 -18.11
CA ILE A 479 -1.73 20.58 -19.02
C ILE A 479 -0.69 20.13 -20.02
N ILE A 480 -0.81 18.87 -20.43
CA ILE A 480 -0.11 18.33 -21.59
C ILE A 480 -1.15 18.06 -22.66
N THR A 481 -0.93 18.63 -23.84
CA THR A 481 -1.77 18.42 -25.02
C THR A 481 -1.04 17.62 -26.07
N THR A 482 -1.80 16.92 -26.90
CA THR A 482 -1.32 16.25 -28.09
C THR A 482 -2.09 16.71 -29.31
N ALA A 483 -1.40 16.86 -30.44
CA ALA A 483 -2.05 17.05 -31.72
C ALA A 483 -2.94 15.85 -32.04
N GLU A 484 -4.04 16.11 -32.75
CA GLU A 484 -5.00 15.08 -33.16
C GLU A 484 -4.34 14.06 -34.10
N VAL A 485 -4.43 12.77 -33.73
CA VAL A 485 -3.87 11.67 -34.52
C VAL A 485 -4.90 11.23 -35.57
N VAL A 486 -4.75 11.70 -36.80
CA VAL A 486 -5.67 11.40 -37.92
C VAL A 486 -5.58 9.93 -38.39
N ALA A 487 -4.46 9.25 -38.10
CA ALA A 487 -4.25 7.81 -38.34
C ALA A 487 -3.20 7.27 -37.36
N ALA A 488 -3.30 6.00 -36.96
CA ALA A 488 -2.31 5.34 -36.10
C ALA A 488 -0.94 5.29 -36.81
N THR A 489 -0.05 6.22 -36.46
CA THR A 489 1.33 6.28 -36.94
C THR A 489 2.24 5.49 -36.00
N ALA A 490 3.32 4.90 -36.56
CA ALA A 490 4.31 4.17 -35.76
C ALA A 490 5.07 5.06 -34.76
N VAL A 491 5.12 6.38 -35.03
CA VAL A 491 5.70 7.38 -34.13
C VAL A 491 4.56 8.14 -33.45
N PRO A 492 4.54 8.20 -32.10
CA PRO A 492 3.57 9.02 -31.37
C PRO A 492 3.68 10.50 -31.75
N PRO A 493 2.56 11.24 -31.79
CA PRO A 493 2.59 12.68 -32.00
C PRO A 493 3.40 13.37 -30.91
N LYS A 494 4.07 14.47 -31.28
CA LYS A 494 4.73 15.35 -30.31
C LYS A 494 3.68 15.99 -29.41
N THR A 495 4.04 16.17 -28.14
CA THR A 495 3.20 16.82 -27.13
C THR A 495 3.59 18.27 -26.93
N SER A 496 2.69 19.03 -26.33
CA SER A 496 2.91 20.42 -25.93
C SER A 496 2.52 20.60 -24.47
N VAL A 497 3.34 21.33 -23.72
CA VAL A 497 3.14 21.57 -22.28
C VAL A 497 2.69 23.00 -22.10
N SER A 498 1.51 23.21 -21.52
CA SER A 498 0.94 24.55 -21.32
C SER A 498 0.68 24.85 -19.85
N PHE A 499 1.12 26.02 -19.41
CA PHE A 499 1.04 26.48 -18.03
C PHE A 499 -0.05 27.54 -17.86
N PHE A 500 -0.81 27.45 -16.77
CA PHE A 500 -1.93 28.35 -16.48
C PHE A 500 -1.87 28.89 -15.04
N CYS A 501 -2.25 30.15 -14.86
CA CYS A 501 -2.43 30.78 -13.56
C CYS A 501 -3.62 31.75 -13.59
N PRO A 502 -4.20 32.11 -12.44
CA PRO A 502 -5.17 33.19 -12.40
C PRO A 502 -4.52 34.54 -12.71
N GLU A 503 -5.33 35.47 -13.21
CA GLU A 503 -4.93 36.86 -13.34
C GLU A 503 -4.87 37.57 -11.99
N LYS A 504 -3.99 38.58 -11.92
CA LYS A 504 -3.95 39.47 -10.77
C LYS A 504 -5.12 40.44 -10.81
N VAL A 505 -6.03 40.34 -9.83
CA VAL A 505 -7.15 41.26 -9.66
C VAL A 505 -6.85 42.24 -8.52
N LYS A 506 -7.40 43.46 -8.59
CA LYS A 506 -7.35 44.42 -7.48
C LYS A 506 -8.20 43.93 -6.31
N GLY A 507 -7.58 43.60 -5.18
CA GLY A 507 -8.25 43.13 -3.96
C GLY A 507 -7.92 41.66 -3.66
N ASN A 508 -8.76 41.00 -2.85
CA ASN A 508 -8.57 39.60 -2.43
C ASN A 508 -9.30 38.58 -3.33
N GLY A 509 -9.74 38.98 -4.52
CA GLY A 509 -10.45 38.11 -5.45
C GLY A 509 -9.50 37.34 -6.38
N VAL A 510 -9.92 36.16 -6.82
CA VAL A 510 -9.18 35.35 -7.80
C VAL A 510 -9.63 35.73 -9.21
N GLY A 511 -8.69 36.12 -10.07
CA GLY A 511 -8.95 36.45 -11.48
C GLY A 511 -9.33 35.24 -12.32
N ASN A 512 -9.59 35.47 -13.60
CA ASN A 512 -9.81 34.39 -14.56
C ASN A 512 -8.49 33.65 -14.82
N PHE A 513 -8.57 32.37 -15.16
CA PHE A 513 -7.42 31.56 -15.54
C PHE A 513 -6.93 32.00 -16.92
N LYS A 514 -5.65 32.38 -16.97
CA LYS A 514 -4.95 32.71 -18.20
C LYS A 514 -3.79 31.78 -18.47
N HIS A 515 -3.55 31.60 -19.75
CA HIS A 515 -2.38 30.92 -20.28
C HIS A 515 -1.13 31.77 -20.05
N ILE A 516 -0.06 31.14 -19.57
CA ILE A 516 1.23 31.78 -19.32
C ILE A 516 2.14 31.55 -20.52
N ARG A 517 2.43 30.27 -20.82
CA ARG A 517 3.37 29.86 -21.86
C ARG A 517 3.09 28.41 -22.28
N THR A 518 3.40 28.11 -23.54
CA THR A 518 3.41 26.75 -24.08
C THR A 518 4.82 26.39 -24.54
N TYR A 519 5.27 25.19 -24.20
CA TYR A 519 6.47 24.56 -24.76
C TYR A 519 6.03 23.45 -25.70
N ASP A 520 6.16 23.69 -27.01
CA ASP A 520 5.78 22.76 -28.06
C ASP A 520 6.89 21.75 -28.39
N LYS A 521 6.51 20.72 -29.16
CA LYS A 521 7.43 19.71 -29.74
C LYS A 521 8.16 18.86 -28.69
N LYS A 522 7.52 18.61 -27.56
CA LYS A 522 7.99 17.76 -26.47
C LYS A 522 7.54 16.30 -26.67
N ASN A 523 8.01 15.43 -25.78
CA ASN A 523 7.55 14.04 -25.65
C ASN A 523 6.91 13.76 -24.29
N SER A 524 6.79 14.80 -23.45
CA SER A 524 6.34 14.68 -22.06
C SER A 524 4.91 14.14 -21.99
N ASN A 525 4.67 13.28 -20.99
CA ASN A 525 3.38 12.63 -20.76
C ASN A 525 2.91 12.72 -19.30
N ALA A 526 3.78 13.14 -18.37
CA ALA A 526 3.51 13.19 -16.94
C ALA A 526 3.89 14.54 -16.32
N ILE A 527 3.14 14.92 -15.29
CA ILE A 527 3.30 16.17 -14.54
C ILE A 527 3.36 15.82 -13.05
N TYR A 528 4.43 16.23 -12.37
CA TYR A 528 4.66 15.97 -10.94
C TYR A 528 4.91 17.28 -10.20
N TRP A 529 3.92 17.73 -9.45
CA TRP A 529 4.04 18.93 -8.62
C TRP A 529 4.69 18.63 -7.28
N SER A 530 5.49 19.58 -6.79
CA SER A 530 5.93 19.58 -5.40
C SER A 530 4.71 19.64 -4.45
N PRO A 531 4.67 18.86 -3.35
CA PRO A 531 3.58 18.88 -2.37
C PRO A 531 3.38 20.25 -1.68
N LYS A 532 4.35 21.16 -1.80
CA LYS A 532 4.26 22.55 -1.31
C LYS A 532 3.83 23.56 -2.39
N GLY A 533 3.63 23.10 -3.62
CA GLY A 533 3.41 23.95 -4.78
C GLY A 533 4.71 24.57 -5.29
N ARG A 534 4.60 25.63 -6.09
CA ARG A 534 5.66 26.41 -6.75
C ARG A 534 6.47 25.64 -7.80
N PHE A 535 7.04 24.49 -7.46
CA PHE A 535 7.88 23.69 -8.34
C PHE A 535 7.09 22.57 -9.01
N VAL A 536 7.35 22.34 -10.29
CA VAL A 536 6.73 21.27 -11.07
C VAL A 536 7.74 20.62 -12.01
N ILE A 537 7.68 19.29 -12.10
CA ILE A 537 8.44 18.50 -13.05
C ILE A 537 7.51 18.05 -14.15
N VAL A 538 7.96 18.25 -15.38
CA VAL A 538 7.29 17.72 -16.57
C VAL A 538 8.22 16.70 -17.19
N ALA A 539 7.74 15.47 -17.32
CA ALA A 539 8.59 14.33 -17.66
C ALA A 539 7.97 13.42 -18.70
N THR A 540 8.84 12.63 -19.34
CA THR A 540 8.46 11.49 -20.16
C THR A 540 8.76 10.20 -19.39
N VAL A 541 7.73 9.55 -18.85
CA VAL A 541 7.87 8.28 -18.12
C VAL A 541 7.34 7.10 -18.95
N HIS A 542 7.77 5.88 -18.62
CA HIS A 542 7.36 4.65 -19.30
C HIS A 542 7.66 4.62 -20.81
N SER A 543 8.71 5.32 -21.24
CA SER A 543 9.18 5.34 -22.63
C SER A 543 10.64 4.91 -22.69
N GLN A 544 10.94 4.01 -23.63
CA GLN A 544 12.32 3.53 -23.86
C GLN A 544 13.12 4.47 -24.77
N GLN A 545 12.46 5.39 -25.47
CA GLN A 545 13.08 6.28 -26.45
C GLN A 545 13.26 7.72 -25.96
N SER A 546 12.54 8.10 -24.90
CA SER A 546 12.57 9.46 -24.35
C SER A 546 12.36 9.39 -22.86
N PHE A 547 13.21 10.06 -22.12
CA PHE A 547 13.34 9.97 -20.67
C PHE A 547 13.74 11.33 -20.08
N ASP A 548 13.35 12.40 -20.78
CA ASP A 548 13.59 13.79 -20.43
C ASP A 548 12.70 14.24 -19.27
N MET A 549 13.29 15.01 -18.37
CA MET A 549 12.63 15.63 -17.22
C MET A 549 13.02 17.10 -17.12
N GLU A 550 12.01 17.96 -17.06
CA GLU A 550 12.18 19.41 -17.04
C GLU A 550 11.65 19.98 -15.72
N PHE A 551 12.51 20.69 -15.00
CA PHE A 551 12.21 21.29 -13.70
C PHE A 551 11.81 22.75 -13.88
N TYR A 552 10.59 23.11 -13.49
CA TYR A 552 10.06 24.46 -13.61
C TYR A 552 9.78 25.09 -12.24
N ASP A 553 10.09 26.38 -12.11
CA ASP A 553 9.66 27.24 -11.00
C ASP A 553 8.56 28.20 -11.49
N MET A 554 7.41 28.19 -10.82
CA MET A 554 6.27 29.05 -11.13
C MET A 554 6.32 30.42 -10.43
N ASP A 555 7.20 30.59 -9.43
CA ASP A 555 7.41 31.84 -8.67
C ASP A 555 8.87 32.25 -8.67
N PHE A 556 9.50 32.24 -9.85
CA PHE A 556 10.90 32.63 -9.97
C PHE A 556 11.10 34.08 -9.50
N GLU A 557 12.09 34.31 -8.63
CA GLU A 557 12.32 35.62 -7.97
C GLU A 557 13.02 36.64 -8.89
N GLY A 558 13.50 36.22 -10.06
CA GLY A 558 14.14 37.09 -11.03
C GLY A 558 13.21 38.08 -11.74
N GLU A 559 13.75 38.80 -12.72
CA GLU A 559 12.97 39.76 -13.50
C GLU A 559 11.82 39.08 -14.25
N LYS A 560 10.61 39.63 -14.08
CA LYS A 560 9.42 39.12 -14.74
C LYS A 560 9.31 39.72 -16.15
N PRO A 561 9.09 38.90 -17.20
CA PRO A 561 8.84 39.41 -18.54
C PRO A 561 7.69 40.42 -18.55
N GLU A 562 7.80 41.47 -19.36
CA GLU A 562 6.76 42.51 -19.44
C GLU A 562 5.40 41.95 -19.88
N SER A 563 5.40 40.91 -20.73
CA SER A 563 4.20 40.17 -21.16
C SER A 563 3.42 39.53 -20.01
N ASP A 564 4.11 39.18 -18.91
CA ASP A 564 3.57 38.37 -17.83
C ASP A 564 3.26 39.23 -16.60
N LYS A 565 3.44 40.57 -16.68
CA LYS A 565 3.35 41.51 -15.55
C LYS A 565 2.03 41.43 -14.77
N ASP A 566 0.92 41.14 -15.47
CA ASP A 566 -0.43 41.07 -14.88
C ASP A 566 -0.82 39.65 -14.39
N LEU A 567 0.06 38.66 -14.58
CA LEU A 567 -0.14 37.29 -14.11
C LEU A 567 0.30 37.10 -12.65
N THR A 568 -0.21 36.09 -11.96
CA THR A 568 0.22 35.75 -10.59
C THR A 568 1.49 34.92 -10.51
N ALA A 569 1.98 34.37 -11.63
CA ALA A 569 3.14 33.49 -11.68
C ALA A 569 4.30 34.09 -12.51
N ASN A 570 5.54 33.70 -12.21
CA ASN A 570 6.75 33.98 -12.99
C ASN A 570 7.42 32.64 -13.36
N LEU A 571 7.13 32.13 -14.56
CA LEU A 571 7.56 30.81 -14.99
C LEU A 571 8.99 30.81 -15.54
N GLN A 572 9.84 29.98 -14.94
CA GLN A 572 11.21 29.75 -15.37
C GLN A 572 11.51 28.24 -15.46
N LEU A 573 12.18 27.82 -16.54
CA LEU A 573 12.82 26.50 -16.60
C LEU A 573 14.13 26.57 -15.82
N MET A 574 14.24 25.76 -14.78
CA MET A 574 15.37 25.74 -13.83
C MET A 574 16.47 24.81 -14.31
N ASN A 575 16.10 23.57 -14.63
CA ASN A 575 17.05 22.56 -15.11
C ASN A 575 16.36 21.52 -16.00
N THR A 576 17.18 20.75 -16.71
CA THR A 576 16.78 19.58 -17.48
C THR A 576 17.65 18.41 -17.05
N ALA A 577 17.03 17.26 -16.80
CA ALA A 577 17.71 16.04 -16.40
C ALA A 577 17.13 14.85 -17.16
N ASP A 578 17.91 13.80 -17.28
CA ASP A 578 17.56 12.57 -17.99
C ASP A 578 17.75 11.39 -17.03
N HIS A 579 16.82 10.43 -17.03
CA HIS A 579 16.96 9.16 -16.32
C HIS A 579 16.41 8.03 -17.20
N TYR A 580 17.33 7.27 -17.81
CA TYR A 580 16.98 6.21 -18.74
C TYR A 580 16.00 5.20 -18.11
N GLY A 581 14.94 4.86 -18.84
CA GLY A 581 13.97 3.87 -18.40
C GLY A 581 13.05 4.31 -17.25
N VAL A 582 13.10 5.57 -16.80
CA VAL A 582 12.32 6.05 -15.65
C VAL A 582 10.85 5.58 -15.68
N THR A 583 10.49 4.89 -14.61
CA THR A 583 9.15 4.33 -14.42
C THR A 583 8.32 5.23 -13.53
N ASP A 584 8.91 5.72 -12.44
CA ASP A 584 8.19 6.46 -11.41
C ASP A 584 9.01 7.67 -10.94
N ILE A 585 8.33 8.78 -10.68
CA ILE A 585 8.89 10.03 -10.19
C ILE A 585 8.06 10.46 -8.98
N ASP A 586 8.68 10.58 -7.83
CA ASP A 586 8.01 10.96 -6.59
C ASP A 586 8.75 12.09 -5.87
N TRP A 587 7.99 13.13 -5.53
CA TRP A 587 8.44 14.18 -4.61
C TRP A 587 8.40 13.68 -3.18
N ASP A 588 9.39 14.09 -2.39
CA ASP A 588 9.33 13.90 -0.96
C ASP A 588 8.19 14.75 -0.33
N PRO A 589 7.66 14.38 0.85
CA PRO A 589 6.52 15.08 1.45
C PRO A 589 6.79 16.54 1.83
N THR A 590 8.06 16.93 1.95
CA THR A 590 8.47 18.30 2.24
C THR A 590 8.64 19.15 0.99
N GLY A 591 8.81 18.54 -0.18
CA GLY A 591 8.95 19.21 -1.47
C GLY A 591 10.37 19.74 -1.76
N ARG A 592 11.38 19.20 -1.10
CA ARG A 592 12.80 19.54 -1.24
C ARG A 592 13.55 18.63 -2.21
N PHE A 593 13.15 17.36 -2.27
CA PHE A 593 13.83 16.30 -3.01
C PHE A 593 12.87 15.58 -3.94
N VAL A 594 13.42 15.05 -5.02
CA VAL A 594 12.71 14.25 -5.99
C VAL A 594 13.48 12.97 -6.23
N ALA A 595 12.81 11.85 -6.03
CA ALA A 595 13.35 10.55 -6.41
C ALA A 595 12.75 10.12 -7.73
N THR A 596 13.58 9.68 -8.65
CA THR A 596 13.16 9.05 -9.89
C THR A 596 13.70 7.63 -9.88
N SER A 597 12.91 6.68 -10.38
CA SER A 597 13.25 5.26 -10.25
C SER A 597 12.95 4.47 -11.51
N ALA A 598 13.78 3.46 -11.77
CA ALA A 598 13.71 2.59 -12.94
C ALA A 598 13.52 1.14 -12.46
N SER A 599 12.28 0.64 -12.55
CA SER A 599 11.88 -0.67 -12.01
C SER A 599 12.07 -1.85 -12.97
N ILE A 600 12.60 -2.96 -12.44
CA ILE A 600 12.70 -4.26 -13.12
C ILE A 600 11.32 -4.80 -13.56
N TRP A 601 10.24 -4.37 -12.90
CA TRP A 601 8.88 -4.75 -13.30
C TRP A 601 8.46 -4.19 -14.67
N LYS A 602 9.20 -3.19 -15.19
CA LYS A 602 8.93 -2.58 -16.49
C LYS A 602 10.00 -2.90 -17.53
N HIS A 603 11.29 -2.82 -17.16
CA HIS A 603 12.41 -3.17 -18.04
C HIS A 603 13.62 -3.62 -17.21
N THR A 604 14.50 -4.43 -17.80
CA THR A 604 15.59 -5.11 -17.07
C THR A 604 16.95 -4.41 -17.15
N MET A 605 17.05 -3.30 -17.88
CA MET A 605 18.31 -2.57 -18.09
C MET A 605 18.39 -1.37 -17.14
N GLU A 606 19.58 -1.04 -16.61
CA GLU A 606 19.85 0.19 -15.83
C GLU A 606 18.81 0.45 -14.72
N ASN A 607 18.49 -0.58 -13.93
CA ASN A 607 17.58 -0.42 -12.80
C ASN A 607 18.29 0.27 -11.63
N GLY A 608 17.55 1.13 -10.93
CA GLY A 608 18.11 1.96 -9.86
C GLY A 608 17.24 3.16 -9.56
N TYR A 609 17.81 4.12 -8.83
CA TYR A 609 17.14 5.38 -8.53
C TYR A 609 18.11 6.56 -8.59
N HIS A 610 17.61 7.71 -9.01
CA HIS A 610 18.30 8.99 -8.93
C HIS A 610 17.59 9.89 -7.94
N LEU A 611 18.35 10.68 -7.19
CA LEU A 611 17.85 11.67 -6.26
C LEU A 611 18.26 13.06 -6.75
N TYR A 612 17.28 13.94 -6.91
CA TYR A 612 17.47 15.34 -7.29
C TYR A 612 17.01 16.27 -6.17
N ASP A 613 17.56 17.48 -6.15
CA ASP A 613 16.95 18.59 -5.42
C ASP A 613 15.75 19.18 -6.19
N PHE A 614 15.02 20.11 -5.58
CA PHE A 614 13.87 20.76 -6.20
C PHE A 614 14.21 21.62 -7.44
N LYS A 615 15.49 21.95 -7.65
CA LYS A 615 15.97 22.71 -8.81
C LYS A 615 16.36 21.80 -9.97
N GLY A 616 16.54 20.51 -9.70
CA GLY A 616 17.00 19.50 -10.64
C GLY A 616 18.51 19.23 -10.59
N GLU A 617 19.22 19.66 -9.55
CA GLU A 617 20.61 19.21 -9.29
C GLU A 617 20.57 17.74 -8.88
N GLN A 618 21.28 16.88 -9.60
CA GLN A 618 21.43 15.48 -9.23
C GLN A 618 22.31 15.37 -7.99
N LEU A 619 21.72 14.90 -6.89
CA LEU A 619 22.39 14.69 -5.62
C LEU A 619 23.02 13.30 -5.54
N ARG A 620 22.35 12.29 -6.11
CA ARG A 620 22.77 10.89 -6.06
C ARG A 620 22.23 10.11 -7.25
N GLU A 621 23.01 9.13 -7.67
CA GLU A 621 22.61 8.08 -8.61
C GLU A 621 23.13 6.77 -8.06
N GLU A 622 22.23 5.81 -7.89
CA GLU A 622 22.57 4.49 -7.36
C GLU A 622 21.97 3.41 -8.27
N PRO A 623 22.81 2.69 -9.03
CA PRO A 623 22.37 1.50 -9.73
C PRO A 623 22.07 0.40 -8.71
N VAL A 624 20.90 -0.22 -8.83
CA VAL A 624 20.46 -1.27 -7.90
C VAL A 624 19.94 -2.45 -8.70
N GLU A 625 20.63 -3.58 -8.60
CA GLU A 625 20.21 -4.81 -9.26
C GLU A 625 18.86 -5.30 -8.73
N LYS A 626 18.03 -5.81 -9.66
CA LYS A 626 16.68 -6.33 -9.37
C LYS A 626 15.82 -5.36 -8.55
N PHE A 627 16.01 -4.07 -8.76
CA PHE A 627 15.24 -3.03 -8.10
C PHE A 627 13.77 -3.07 -8.55
N LYS A 628 12.86 -3.20 -7.59
CA LYS A 628 11.42 -3.39 -7.86
C LYS A 628 10.63 -2.11 -7.59
N GLN A 629 10.82 -1.46 -6.44
CA GLN A 629 9.98 -0.35 -6.01
C GLN A 629 10.71 0.61 -5.07
N TRP A 630 10.36 1.90 -5.17
CA TRP A 630 10.76 2.96 -4.26
C TRP A 630 9.57 3.82 -3.88
N LEU A 631 9.44 4.18 -2.60
CA LEU A 631 8.38 5.08 -2.14
C LEU A 631 8.84 5.95 -0.97
N TRP A 632 8.64 7.26 -1.07
CA TRP A 632 8.75 8.16 0.07
C TRP A 632 7.69 7.84 1.13
N ARG A 633 8.10 7.87 2.41
CA ARG A 633 7.19 7.75 3.55
C ARG A 633 6.39 9.04 3.70
N PRO A 634 5.05 9.04 3.56
CA PRO A 634 4.25 10.23 3.73
C PRO A 634 4.37 10.84 5.14
N ARG A 635 4.02 12.12 5.26
CA ARG A 635 3.96 12.81 6.56
C ARG A 635 2.52 13.22 6.88
N PRO A 636 2.07 13.06 8.14
CA PRO A 636 0.79 13.60 8.56
C PRO A 636 0.80 15.14 8.44
N PRO A 637 -0.40 15.76 8.46
CA PRO A 637 -0.51 17.20 8.60
C PRO A 637 0.31 17.73 9.77
N THR A 638 0.91 18.91 9.60
CA THR A 638 1.73 19.54 10.64
C THR A 638 0.94 19.76 11.92
N LEU A 639 1.58 19.47 13.05
CA LEU A 639 1.04 19.70 14.38
C LEU A 639 1.14 21.19 14.80
N LEU A 640 1.92 21.99 14.06
CA LEU A 640 2.12 23.40 14.35
C LEU A 640 0.86 24.20 14.08
N SER A 641 0.50 25.05 15.03
CA SER A 641 -0.58 26.02 14.88
C SER A 641 -0.24 27.05 13.79
N LYS A 642 -1.27 27.73 13.26
CA LYS A 642 -1.07 28.81 12.27
C LYS A 642 -0.22 29.96 12.82
N GLU A 643 -0.27 30.18 14.14
CA GLU A 643 0.48 31.24 14.82
C GLU A 643 1.97 30.89 14.91
N GLU A 644 2.30 29.67 15.32
CA GLU A 644 3.68 29.16 15.34
C GLU A 644 4.28 29.14 13.95
N GLN A 645 3.54 28.68 12.94
CA GLN A 645 4.00 28.73 11.54
C GLN A 645 4.30 30.15 11.09
N LYS A 646 3.48 31.13 11.49
CA LYS A 646 3.71 32.55 11.18
C LYS A 646 4.96 33.09 11.90
N GLN A 647 5.18 32.69 13.15
CA GLN A 647 6.37 33.05 13.92
C GLN A 647 7.65 32.46 13.32
N ILE A 648 7.63 31.19 12.92
CA ILE A 648 8.76 30.53 12.24
C ILE A 648 9.11 31.27 10.94
N ARG A 649 8.10 31.61 10.11
CA ARG A 649 8.33 32.38 8.88
C ARG A 649 8.93 33.77 9.16
N LYS A 650 8.55 34.42 10.27
CA LYS A 650 9.10 35.72 10.66
C LYS A 650 10.57 35.62 11.06
N ASN A 651 10.95 34.54 11.73
CA ASN A 651 12.30 34.32 12.25
C ASN A 651 13.16 33.41 11.34
N LEU A 652 12.73 33.18 10.10
CA LEU A 652 13.38 32.22 9.19
C LEU A 652 14.87 32.51 8.97
N ARG A 653 15.27 33.80 8.96
CA ARG A 653 16.68 34.20 8.82
C ARG A 653 17.55 33.78 10.01
N GLU A 654 16.98 33.67 11.20
CA GLU A 654 17.71 33.22 12.40
C GLU A 654 17.92 31.70 12.31
N TYR A 655 16.85 30.95 11.98
CA TYR A 655 16.95 29.50 11.79
C TYR A 655 17.86 29.12 10.62
N SER A 656 17.82 29.85 9.50
CA SER A 656 18.70 29.62 8.34
C SER A 656 20.17 29.63 8.76
N LYS A 657 20.60 30.62 9.55
CA LYS A 657 21.99 30.70 10.01
C LYS A 657 22.42 29.51 10.85
N VAL A 658 21.51 28.96 11.66
CA VAL A 658 21.79 27.78 12.48
C VAL A 658 21.98 26.56 11.57
N PHE A 659 21.08 26.36 10.60
CA PHE A 659 21.19 25.25 9.64
C PHE A 659 22.42 25.38 8.74
N ASP A 660 22.72 26.57 8.23
CA ASP A 660 23.90 26.83 7.41
C ASP A 660 25.20 26.50 8.17
N GLN A 661 25.24 26.81 9.47
CA GLN A 661 26.37 26.47 10.34
C GLN A 661 26.46 24.96 10.58
N GLU A 662 25.34 24.30 10.90
CA GLU A 662 25.30 22.83 11.11
C GLU A 662 25.70 22.04 9.85
N ASP A 663 25.32 22.51 8.66
CA ASP A 663 25.70 21.90 7.39
C ASP A 663 27.19 22.12 7.08
N ALA A 664 27.73 23.32 7.36
CA ALA A 664 29.15 23.60 7.20
C ALA A 664 30.02 22.75 8.14
N ASP A 665 29.63 22.63 9.41
CA ASP A 665 30.35 21.83 10.41
C ASP A 665 30.36 20.34 10.04
N ARG A 666 29.27 19.84 9.44
CA ARG A 666 29.20 18.45 8.93
C ARG A 666 30.12 18.22 7.76
N GLY A 667 30.10 19.11 6.76
CA GLY A 667 31.01 19.03 5.62
C GLY A 667 32.47 18.99 6.07
N ALA A 668 32.85 19.89 6.99
CA ALA A 668 34.20 19.92 7.55
C ALA A 668 34.56 18.66 8.34
N SER A 669 33.63 18.08 9.11
CA SER A 669 33.87 16.86 9.89
C SER A 669 34.00 15.61 9.01
N ALA A 670 33.19 15.50 7.95
CA ALA A 670 33.28 14.43 6.98
C ALA A 670 34.63 14.46 6.24
N ASP A 671 35.06 15.65 5.82
CA ASP A 671 36.37 15.85 5.18
C ASP A 671 37.52 15.45 6.12
N LEU A 672 37.43 15.81 7.41
CA LEU A 672 38.44 15.45 8.42
C LEU A 672 38.57 13.93 8.58
N ALA A 673 37.46 13.20 8.69
CA ALA A 673 37.47 11.75 8.86
C ALA A 673 38.08 11.03 7.64
N VAL A 674 37.78 11.51 6.43
CA VAL A 674 38.39 10.99 5.19
C VAL A 674 39.88 11.27 5.17
N VAL A 675 40.30 12.48 5.57
CA VAL A 675 41.72 12.86 5.64
C VAL A 675 42.46 12.02 6.69
N GLU A 676 41.88 11.79 7.87
CA GLU A 676 42.47 10.93 8.90
C GLU A 676 42.56 9.48 8.45
N HIS A 677 41.54 8.95 7.77
CA HIS A 677 41.59 7.59 7.22
C HIS A 677 42.68 7.44 6.15
N ARG A 678 42.76 8.39 5.20
CA ARG A 678 43.83 8.42 4.18
C ARG A 678 45.20 8.53 4.82
N ARG A 679 45.34 9.35 5.87
CA ARG A 679 46.59 9.47 6.63
C ARG A 679 46.95 8.15 7.31
N ARG A 680 45.98 7.47 7.94
CA ARG A 680 46.21 6.17 8.55
C ARG A 680 46.67 5.12 7.54
N LEU A 681 46.01 5.04 6.38
CA LEU A 681 46.41 4.13 5.29
C LEU A 681 47.81 4.44 4.75
N LEU A 682 48.14 5.73 4.62
CA LEU A 682 49.49 6.14 4.22
C LEU A 682 50.53 5.76 5.27
N ASP A 683 50.23 5.96 6.55
CA ASP A 683 51.11 5.60 7.66
C ASP A 683 51.29 4.07 7.74
N GLU A 684 50.22 3.29 7.54
CA GLU A 684 50.26 1.82 7.44
C GLU A 684 51.14 1.36 6.27
N TRP A 685 50.99 1.98 5.09
CA TRP A 685 51.82 1.69 3.91
C TRP A 685 53.28 2.06 4.12
N LEU A 686 53.56 3.22 4.72
CA LEU A 686 54.92 3.66 5.02
C LEU A 686 55.59 2.74 6.05
N ALA A 687 54.84 2.30 7.07
CA ALA A 687 55.33 1.35 8.06
C ALA A 687 55.61 -0.02 7.44
N TRP A 688 54.70 -0.53 6.59
CA TRP A 688 54.93 -1.75 5.83
C TRP A 688 56.17 -1.64 4.95
N ARG A 689 56.31 -0.55 4.19
CA ARG A 689 57.46 -0.32 3.31
C ARG A 689 58.76 -0.27 4.10
N ALA A 690 58.78 0.41 5.25
CA ALA A 690 59.97 0.48 6.11
C ALA A 690 60.37 -0.91 6.63
N ASN A 691 59.41 -1.73 7.06
CA ASN A 691 59.67 -3.11 7.48
C ASN A 691 60.24 -3.95 6.32
N ILE A 692 59.66 -3.84 5.12
CA ILE A 692 60.17 -4.56 3.94
C ILE A 692 61.57 -4.08 3.55
N GLU A 693 61.83 -2.77 3.61
CA GLU A 693 63.17 -2.23 3.35
C GLU A 693 64.19 -2.76 4.38
N GLU A 694 63.80 -2.90 5.65
CA GLU A 694 64.62 -3.49 6.71
C GLU A 694 64.87 -4.99 6.48
N ASP A 695 63.83 -5.76 6.16
CA ASP A 695 63.92 -7.20 5.87
C ASP A 695 64.80 -7.46 4.64
N VAL A 696 64.59 -6.72 3.55
CA VAL A 696 65.41 -6.83 2.33
C VAL A 696 66.85 -6.42 2.61
N GLN A 697 67.08 -5.42 3.46
CA GLN A 697 68.44 -5.04 3.85
C GLN A 697 69.10 -6.15 4.68
N ALA A 698 68.38 -6.75 5.62
CA ALA A 698 68.88 -7.87 6.43
C ALA A 698 69.20 -9.10 5.55
N GLU A 699 68.31 -9.48 4.64
CA GLU A 699 68.55 -10.58 3.69
C GLU A 699 69.76 -10.31 2.79
N ARG A 700 69.95 -9.07 2.34
CA ARG A 700 71.12 -8.67 1.54
C ARG A 700 72.41 -8.72 2.33
N GLU A 701 72.39 -8.30 3.59
CA GLU A 701 73.54 -8.39 4.49
C GLU A 701 73.92 -9.87 4.74
N ASP A 702 72.93 -10.75 4.96
CA ASP A 702 73.14 -12.19 5.10
C ASP A 702 73.66 -12.86 3.81
N ALA A 703 73.21 -12.38 2.64
CA ALA A 703 73.67 -12.84 1.33
C ALA A 703 75.02 -12.23 0.88
N GLY A 704 75.59 -11.30 1.66
CA GLY A 704 76.85 -10.60 1.33
C GLY A 704 76.75 -9.64 0.13
N LEU A 705 75.55 -9.15 -0.17
CA LEU A 705 75.28 -8.20 -1.26
C LEU A 705 75.43 -6.74 -0.77
N PRO A 706 75.79 -5.78 -1.65
CA PRO A 706 75.87 -4.36 -1.30
C PRO A 706 74.53 -3.79 -0.78
N ARG A 707 74.63 -2.88 0.20
CA ARG A 707 73.47 -2.21 0.82
C ARG A 707 72.63 -1.42 -0.19
N ASP A 708 73.26 -0.72 -1.13
CA ASP A 708 72.57 -0.12 -2.27
C ASP A 708 72.79 -1.02 -3.51
N PRO A 709 71.73 -1.63 -4.11
CA PRO A 709 71.86 -2.39 -5.35
C PRO A 709 72.44 -1.57 -6.51
N LEU A 710 72.33 -0.24 -6.45
CA LEU A 710 72.78 0.70 -7.47
C LEU A 710 74.17 1.27 -7.17
N GLU A 711 74.78 1.00 -6.02
CA GLU A 711 76.14 1.46 -5.69
C GLU A 711 77.19 1.01 -6.72
N PRO A 712 77.23 -0.26 -7.17
CA PRO A 712 78.18 -0.69 -8.20
C PRO A 712 77.94 -0.03 -9.57
N LEU A 713 76.70 0.40 -9.83
CA LEU A 713 76.29 1.11 -11.05
C LEU A 713 76.69 2.59 -11.00
N LYS A 714 76.46 3.25 -9.85
CA LYS A 714 76.89 4.63 -9.60
C LYS A 714 78.42 4.76 -9.55
N SER A 715 79.13 3.80 -8.97
CA SER A 715 80.60 3.80 -8.96
C SER A 715 81.18 3.59 -10.35
N LYS A 716 80.54 2.77 -11.20
CA LYS A 716 80.92 2.58 -12.61
C LYS A 716 80.62 3.80 -13.48
N MET A 717 79.52 4.51 -13.25
CA MET A 717 79.22 5.78 -13.93
C MET A 717 80.17 6.91 -13.49
N ALA A 718 80.61 6.93 -12.23
CA ALA A 718 81.54 7.93 -11.71
C ALA A 718 83.01 7.69 -12.12
N SER A 719 83.40 6.46 -12.48
CA SER A 719 84.77 6.12 -12.90
C SER A 719 85.11 6.46 -14.36
N GLY A 720 84.18 7.02 -15.14
CA GLY A 720 84.48 7.61 -16.45
C GLY A 720 85.04 6.64 -17.49
N ASP A 721 84.61 5.37 -17.49
CA ASP A 721 84.97 4.41 -18.53
C ASP A 721 83.91 4.45 -19.64
N GLU A 722 84.16 5.26 -20.68
CA GLU A 722 83.27 5.51 -21.85
C GLU A 722 83.14 4.28 -22.80
N GLY A 723 83.10 3.06 -22.28
CA GLY A 723 83.25 1.84 -23.09
C GLY A 723 82.04 0.92 -23.24
N GLN A 724 81.04 0.97 -22.35
CA GLN A 724 79.92 0.03 -22.40
C GLN A 724 78.60 0.73 -22.12
N ALA A 725 77.80 0.92 -23.18
CA ALA A 725 76.38 1.19 -23.04
C ALA A 725 75.75 -0.02 -22.33
N ILE A 726 75.36 0.16 -21.07
CA ILE A 726 74.55 -0.81 -20.35
C ILE A 726 73.10 -0.45 -20.67
N GLU A 727 72.47 -1.23 -21.54
CA GLU A 727 71.02 -1.20 -21.73
C GLU A 727 70.37 -1.66 -20.42
N ILE A 728 69.63 -0.74 -19.80
CA ILE A 728 68.74 -1.04 -18.69
C ILE A 728 67.38 -1.31 -19.34
N GLU A 729 67.00 -2.59 -19.49
CA GLU A 729 65.61 -2.95 -19.78
C GLU A 729 64.78 -2.71 -18.52
N GLU A 730 64.18 -1.53 -18.44
CA GLU A 730 63.13 -1.23 -17.48
C GLU A 730 61.83 -1.87 -18.02
N ILE A 731 61.47 -3.04 -17.50
CA ILE A 731 60.14 -3.61 -17.74
C ILE A 731 59.15 -2.79 -16.90
N VAL A 732 58.59 -1.76 -17.53
CA VAL A 732 57.44 -1.02 -16.99
C VAL A 732 56.20 -1.87 -17.30
N GLU A 733 55.72 -2.63 -16.33
CA GLU A 733 54.37 -3.19 -16.40
C GLU A 733 53.37 -2.06 -16.16
N GLU A 734 52.90 -1.47 -17.26
CA GLU A 734 51.74 -0.59 -17.26
C GLU A 734 50.49 -1.48 -17.17
N ILE A 735 49.77 -1.43 -16.04
CA ILE A 735 48.43 -2.03 -15.95
C ILE A 735 47.51 -1.17 -16.83
N VAL A 736 47.30 -1.59 -18.07
CA VAL A 736 46.50 -0.87 -19.07
C VAL A 736 45.01 -0.89 -18.72
N GLU A 737 44.55 -1.93 -17.99
CA GLU A 737 43.15 -2.08 -17.60
C GLU A 737 43.03 -3.04 -16.40
N GLU A 738 42.39 -2.57 -15.33
CA GLU A 738 42.02 -3.37 -14.17
C GLU A 738 40.52 -3.66 -14.27
N THR A 739 40.15 -4.92 -14.46
CA THR A 739 38.75 -5.38 -14.49
C THR A 739 38.49 -6.19 -13.22
N GLU A 740 37.69 -5.64 -12.32
CA GLU A 740 37.15 -6.39 -11.17
C GLU A 740 36.03 -7.32 -11.66
N GLU A 741 36.34 -8.61 -11.82
CA GLU A 741 35.32 -9.65 -11.89
C GLU A 741 34.91 -10.07 -10.47
N ILE A 742 33.68 -9.73 -10.08
CA ILE A 742 33.03 -10.31 -8.90
C ILE A 742 32.65 -11.74 -9.28
N ILE A 743 33.39 -12.71 -8.74
CA ILE A 743 33.07 -14.13 -8.88
C ILE A 743 31.83 -14.43 -8.04
N SER A 744 30.79 -14.95 -8.70
CA SER A 744 29.46 -15.28 -8.17
C SER A 744 29.46 -16.31 -7.04
#